data_AF-A0A7Y1UHQ1-F1
#
_entry.id   AF-A0A7Y1UHQ1-F1
#
_cell.length_a   1.000
_cell.length_b   1.000
_cell.length_c   1.000
_cell.angle_alpha   90.00
_cell.angle_beta   90.00
_cell.angle_gamma   90.00
#
_symmetry.space_group_name_H-M   'P 1'
#
loop_
_entity.id
_entity.type
_entity.pdbx_description
1 polymer ?
#
loop_
_entity_poly.entity_id
_entity_poly.type
_entity_poly.pdbx_seq_one_letter_code
_entity_poly.pdbx_strand_id
1 'polypeptide(L)'
;MSATAQTRLQTDGRFFRLGGRRLFLKAVTYGPFPPEERLDAATEFPRIAAAGFNAIRTYEPPSGDLLDVAHAHGLTVLAGLPWEWTRDFLYHPRFLAEGETTLTRFLKRQRNHPALGAVFVANEIPSDLVRWMGPREVRLALEELIDSCRRAAPEVALAYASFPSTEYLEPRNADFTAFNVYLEHREEFRNYLPRLQNIAGDRPVLLSEFGLDTIRNDEEQQAETLRWHLEETLAAGIAGTTVYAWSDRWATGGIPVDDWAFGLTRRDGSAKPALTALSATLPRIETHRDALPLANPPRISVVVCTFNGAERLKACLAACLAIDFPDFEVLVIDDGSTDRTRAVVAECTGARYIHQDHAGLSAARNRGAREASGEIIAYTDDDCEPDRDWLFWLARAFADPATAAAGGPNLPPVPDGCQEAVVAAAPGAPSHVLLDDTNAEHLPGCNLALRRASLEQAGGFREQFTTAGDDVDLCWRFLDRGWRLTFAPCAFVWHRRRPTLPRFLLQQLRYGRAEALLYEAHPERFSPGGIHWEGCVYTGAPVAVDARSVIYHGPLGDAPYQGIAPASLPRRSLHPDFEGTASRLLLGMAASLQPMCRALGRWKHGGPAPMFRRTGPETKVYRDDLRQTMQLEFEAETPEARRYLLDVLQENGWKPAGSTVRWDLERSPFRILTATERVGPRYYHILARIQYPPGQRDDILEAMDLAAADAGLDRLD
;
A
#
# COMPACT_ATOMS: atom_id res chain seq x y z
N MET A 1 4.01 -28.25 -4.41
CA MET A 1 3.50 -27.58 -3.19
C MET A 1 3.20 -28.64 -2.15
N SER A 2 3.72 -28.51 -0.93
CA SER A 2 3.44 -29.42 0.19
C SER A 2 1.95 -29.33 0.57
N ALA A 3 1.36 -30.42 1.07
CA ALA A 3 -0.01 -30.44 1.60
C ALA A 3 -0.24 -29.40 2.72
N THR A 4 0.82 -28.96 3.41
CA THR A 4 0.79 -27.90 4.42
C THR A 4 0.71 -26.48 3.86
N ALA A 5 1.08 -26.26 2.59
CA ALA A 5 0.99 -24.95 1.94
C ALA A 5 -0.45 -24.57 1.58
N GLN A 6 -1.37 -25.55 1.60
CA GLN A 6 -2.78 -25.33 1.27
C GLN A 6 -3.57 -24.69 2.42
N THR A 7 -3.08 -24.67 3.66
CA THR A 7 -3.85 -24.19 4.84
C THR A 7 -3.30 -22.92 5.49
N ARG A 8 -2.40 -22.17 4.83
CA ARG A 8 -1.80 -20.93 5.37
C ARG A 8 -2.38 -19.67 4.75
N LEU A 9 -2.34 -18.58 5.51
CA LEU A 9 -2.69 -17.25 5.03
C LEU A 9 -1.69 -16.84 3.96
N GLN A 10 -2.19 -16.51 2.77
CA GLN A 10 -1.40 -16.11 1.61
C GLN A 10 -2.02 -14.85 1.00
N THR A 11 -1.23 -14.13 0.22
CA THR A 11 -1.74 -13.03 -0.59
C THR A 11 -2.35 -13.56 -1.90
N ASP A 12 -3.31 -12.81 -2.41
CA ASP A 12 -4.02 -13.05 -3.67
C ASP A 12 -4.27 -11.69 -4.34
N GLY A 13 -3.25 -11.19 -5.04
CA GLY A 13 -3.22 -9.79 -5.48
C GLY A 13 -3.36 -8.86 -4.28
N ARG A 14 -4.43 -8.07 -4.27
CA ARG A 14 -4.75 -7.13 -3.17
C ARG A 14 -5.63 -7.71 -2.06
N PHE A 15 -5.83 -9.03 -2.02
CA PHE A 15 -6.63 -9.71 -1.01
C PHE A 15 -5.84 -10.79 -0.27
N PHE A 16 -6.46 -11.37 0.76
CA PHE A 16 -5.95 -12.56 1.43
C PHE A 16 -6.69 -13.81 0.97
N ARG A 17 -5.99 -14.95 1.00
CA ARG A 17 -6.58 -16.27 0.83
C ARG A 17 -6.07 -17.26 1.87
N LEU A 18 -6.92 -18.21 2.24
CA LEU A 18 -6.64 -19.33 3.13
C LEU A 18 -7.32 -20.56 2.54
N GLY A 19 -6.65 -21.72 2.47
CA GLY A 19 -7.32 -22.88 1.85
C GLY A 19 -7.48 -22.77 0.33
N GLY A 20 -6.81 -21.83 -0.34
CA GLY A 20 -7.09 -21.47 -1.73
C GLY A 20 -8.37 -20.64 -1.94
N ARG A 21 -9.08 -20.27 -0.86
CA ARG A 21 -10.27 -19.41 -0.90
C ARG A 21 -9.91 -18.00 -0.46
N ARG A 22 -10.35 -17.00 -1.23
CA ARG A 22 -10.28 -15.59 -0.84
C ARG A 22 -11.13 -15.37 0.41
N LEU A 23 -10.65 -14.54 1.33
CA LEU A 23 -11.42 -14.11 2.49
C LEU A 23 -11.17 -12.64 2.82
N PHE A 24 -12.14 -12.05 3.51
CA PHE A 24 -11.96 -10.84 4.30
C PHE A 24 -11.46 -11.22 5.71
N LEU A 25 -10.28 -10.74 6.09
CA LEU A 25 -9.68 -11.06 7.39
C LEU A 25 -10.37 -10.24 8.49
N LYS A 26 -11.10 -10.93 9.36
CA LYS A 26 -11.87 -10.36 10.49
C LYS A 26 -11.14 -10.73 11.77
N ALA A 27 -10.26 -9.83 12.22
CA ALA A 27 -9.45 -10.03 13.40
C ALA A 27 -9.99 -9.25 14.60
N VAL A 28 -9.65 -9.71 15.80
CA VAL A 28 -9.79 -8.96 17.05
C VAL A 28 -8.49 -9.09 17.84
N THR A 29 -8.09 -8.06 18.57
CA THR A 29 -6.90 -8.17 19.41
C THR A 29 -7.18 -9.00 20.67
N TYR A 30 -6.22 -9.84 21.04
CA TYR A 30 -6.30 -10.73 22.19
C TYR A 30 -5.05 -10.60 23.06
N GLY A 31 -5.17 -9.82 24.13
CA GLY A 31 -4.08 -9.49 25.03
C GLY A 31 -3.10 -8.48 24.44
N PRO A 32 -2.18 -7.96 25.28
CA PRO A 32 -1.75 -8.55 26.54
C PRO A 32 -2.77 -8.31 27.65
N PHE A 33 -2.89 -9.28 28.56
CA PHE A 33 -3.74 -9.16 29.74
C PHE A 33 -2.88 -8.98 31.01
N PRO A 34 -3.38 -8.26 32.04
CA PRO A 34 -2.74 -8.25 33.34
C PRO A 34 -2.51 -9.68 33.85
N PRO A 35 -1.37 -10.00 34.49
CA PRO A 35 -1.05 -11.37 34.93
C PRO A 35 -2.16 -12.05 35.75
N GLU A 36 -2.81 -11.30 36.64
CA GLU A 36 -3.87 -11.79 37.53
C GLU A 36 -5.27 -11.80 36.87
N GLU A 37 -5.44 -11.19 35.69
CA GLU A 37 -6.71 -11.07 34.99
C GLU A 37 -6.70 -11.75 33.61
N ARG A 38 -5.71 -12.64 33.38
CA ARG A 38 -5.54 -13.34 32.10
C ARG A 38 -6.80 -14.09 31.70
N LEU A 39 -7.20 -13.91 30.45
CA LEU A 39 -8.29 -14.65 29.84
C LEU A 39 -7.79 -16.00 29.32
N ASP A 40 -8.59 -17.05 29.55
CA ASP A 40 -8.33 -18.39 29.04
C ASP A 40 -8.78 -18.52 27.57
N ALA A 41 -7.82 -18.80 26.70
CA ALA A 41 -8.06 -18.97 25.27
C ALA A 41 -9.08 -20.08 24.97
N ALA A 42 -9.09 -21.17 25.76
CA ALA A 42 -10.03 -22.28 25.55
C ALA A 42 -11.49 -21.89 25.82
N THR A 43 -11.71 -20.85 26.64
CA THR A 43 -13.02 -20.28 26.92
C THR A 43 -13.38 -19.17 25.93
N GLU A 44 -12.42 -18.30 25.57
CA GLU A 44 -12.70 -17.11 24.76
C GLU A 44 -12.70 -17.36 23.25
N PHE A 45 -11.84 -18.23 22.71
CA PHE A 45 -11.75 -18.44 21.26
C PHE A 45 -13.03 -19.04 20.64
N PRO A 46 -13.76 -19.97 21.29
CA PRO A 46 -15.09 -20.36 20.83
C PRO A 46 -16.06 -19.16 20.72
N ARG A 47 -16.01 -18.22 21.67
CA ARG A 47 -16.86 -17.01 21.67
C ARG A 47 -16.47 -16.06 20.54
N ILE A 48 -15.17 -15.84 20.34
CA ILE A 48 -14.61 -15.03 19.25
C ILE A 48 -15.04 -15.60 17.89
N ALA A 49 -14.88 -16.91 17.69
CA ALA A 49 -15.28 -17.58 16.46
C ALA A 49 -16.81 -17.53 16.25
N ALA A 50 -17.61 -17.73 17.31
CA ALA A 50 -19.06 -17.64 17.25
C ALA A 50 -19.56 -16.22 16.92
N ALA A 51 -18.83 -15.17 17.32
CA ALA A 51 -19.09 -13.79 16.93
C ALA A 51 -18.77 -13.50 15.45
N GLY A 52 -18.15 -14.45 14.73
CA GLY A 52 -17.85 -14.35 13.31
C GLY A 52 -16.45 -13.85 12.97
N PHE A 53 -15.57 -13.68 13.94
CA PHE A 53 -14.15 -13.44 13.70
C PHE A 53 -13.47 -14.71 13.17
N ASN A 54 -12.51 -14.55 12.25
CA ASN A 54 -11.73 -15.65 11.69
C ASN A 54 -10.22 -15.53 12.01
N ALA A 55 -9.85 -14.50 12.77
CA ALA A 55 -8.48 -14.27 13.19
C ALA A 55 -8.40 -13.56 14.56
N ILE A 56 -7.22 -13.64 15.17
CA ILE A 56 -6.83 -12.84 16.34
C ILE A 56 -5.46 -12.19 16.08
N ARG A 57 -5.23 -11.04 16.71
CA ARG A 57 -3.92 -10.40 16.77
C ARG A 57 -3.40 -10.39 18.21
N THR A 58 -2.16 -10.81 18.42
CA THR A 58 -1.52 -10.80 19.75
C THR A 58 -0.36 -9.80 19.78
N TYR A 59 -0.02 -9.30 20.97
CA TYR A 59 1.14 -8.42 21.23
C TYR A 59 2.16 -9.08 22.15
N GLU A 60 1.97 -10.37 22.42
CA GLU A 60 2.92 -11.25 23.08
C GLU A 60 3.14 -12.47 22.16
N PRO A 61 4.34 -13.10 22.21
CA PRO A 61 4.59 -14.31 21.44
C PRO A 61 3.62 -15.43 21.84
N PRO A 62 2.75 -15.92 20.93
CA PRO A 62 1.77 -16.94 21.28
C PRO A 62 2.44 -18.28 21.62
N SER A 63 1.94 -18.96 22.66
CA SER A 63 2.38 -20.31 23.01
C SER A 63 1.87 -21.35 22.00
N GLY A 64 2.44 -22.56 22.02
CA GLY A 64 1.92 -23.69 21.25
C GLY A 64 0.46 -23.97 21.58
N ASP A 65 0.14 -24.05 22.88
CA ASP A 65 -1.22 -24.29 23.36
C ASP A 65 -2.24 -23.25 22.87
N LEU A 66 -1.88 -21.96 22.86
CA LEU A 66 -2.75 -20.91 22.33
C LEU A 66 -3.00 -21.12 20.84
N LEU A 67 -1.95 -21.45 20.08
CA LEU A 67 -2.06 -21.73 18.65
C LEU A 67 -2.91 -22.99 18.38
N ASP A 68 -2.80 -24.03 19.21
CA ASP A 68 -3.61 -25.25 19.11
C ASP A 68 -5.09 -24.95 19.31
N VAL A 69 -5.43 -24.16 20.34
CA VAL A 69 -6.82 -23.72 20.59
C VAL A 69 -7.32 -22.83 19.44
N ALA A 70 -6.50 -21.91 18.93
CA ALA A 70 -6.87 -21.10 17.77
C ALA A 70 -7.18 -21.98 16.55
N HIS A 71 -6.33 -22.96 16.28
CA HIS A 71 -6.54 -23.90 15.18
C HIS A 71 -7.83 -24.69 15.32
N ALA A 72 -8.12 -25.20 16.53
CA ALA A 72 -9.32 -25.97 16.82
C ALA A 72 -10.63 -25.19 16.56
N HIS A 73 -10.57 -23.86 16.64
CA HIS A 73 -11.70 -22.97 16.40
C HIS A 73 -11.62 -22.21 15.06
N GLY A 74 -10.70 -22.60 14.17
CA GLY A 74 -10.57 -21.99 12.84
C GLY A 74 -10.05 -20.55 12.84
N LEU A 75 -9.39 -20.12 13.92
CA LEU A 75 -8.81 -18.79 14.05
C LEU A 75 -7.38 -18.76 13.53
N THR A 76 -7.10 -17.79 12.66
CA THR A 76 -5.74 -17.44 12.24
C THR A 76 -5.10 -16.49 13.25
N VAL A 77 -3.85 -16.70 13.63
CA VAL A 77 -3.11 -15.86 14.58
C VAL A 77 -2.13 -14.95 13.84
N LEU A 78 -2.28 -13.65 14.06
CA LEU A 78 -1.37 -12.60 13.63
C LEU A 78 -0.50 -12.20 14.84
N ALA A 79 0.74 -12.68 14.88
CA ALA A 79 1.58 -12.54 16.06
C ALA A 79 2.43 -11.26 16.03
N GLY A 80 2.28 -10.41 17.05
CA GLY A 80 3.22 -9.34 17.39
C GLY A 80 4.20 -9.81 18.46
N LEU A 81 5.49 -9.49 18.28
CA LEU A 81 6.55 -9.91 19.21
C LEU A 81 7.33 -8.68 19.69
N PRO A 82 7.08 -8.18 20.91
CA PRO A 82 7.72 -6.97 21.42
C PRO A 82 9.24 -7.14 21.55
N TRP A 83 9.97 -6.11 21.14
CA TRP A 83 11.38 -5.89 21.41
C TRP A 83 11.62 -4.37 21.52
N GLU A 84 12.85 -3.96 21.80
CA GLU A 84 13.25 -2.58 22.11
C GLU A 84 13.20 -1.59 20.90
N TRP A 85 12.17 -1.65 20.04
CA TRP A 85 12.02 -0.77 18.87
C TRP A 85 11.61 0.67 19.21
N THR A 86 11.17 0.91 20.45
CA THR A 86 10.84 2.24 20.99
C THR A 86 12.07 3.00 21.50
N ARG A 87 13.25 2.59 21.06
CA ARG A 87 14.56 3.13 21.44
C ARG A 87 15.45 3.23 20.19
N ASP A 88 16.53 3.99 20.27
CA ASP A 88 17.49 4.17 19.19
C ASP A 88 18.32 2.89 18.98
N PHE A 89 17.71 1.92 18.30
CA PHE A 89 18.30 0.64 17.96
C PHE A 89 19.35 0.75 16.84
N LEU A 90 19.49 1.91 16.19
CA LEU A 90 20.56 2.17 15.22
C LEU A 90 21.85 2.60 15.94
N TYR A 91 21.74 3.43 16.98
CA TYR A 91 22.87 3.79 17.83
C TYR A 91 23.27 2.64 18.76
N HIS A 92 22.29 1.90 19.29
CA HIS A 92 22.49 0.74 20.14
C HIS A 92 22.12 -0.58 19.41
N PRO A 93 23.02 -1.15 18.59
CA PRO A 93 22.72 -2.31 17.73
C PRO A 93 22.31 -3.58 18.49
N ARG A 94 22.55 -3.63 19.81
CA ARG A 94 22.07 -4.72 20.69
C ARG A 94 20.55 -4.88 20.65
N PHE A 95 19.80 -3.78 20.53
CA PHE A 95 18.33 -3.80 20.53
C PHE A 95 17.79 -4.45 19.26
N LEU A 96 18.36 -4.11 18.10
CA LEU A 96 18.01 -4.74 16.83
C LEU A 96 18.38 -6.23 16.82
N ALA A 97 19.56 -6.59 17.34
CA ALA A 97 20.00 -7.98 17.44
C ALA A 97 19.11 -8.82 18.38
N GLU A 98 18.60 -8.22 19.46
CA GLU A 98 17.61 -8.84 20.33
C GLU A 98 16.30 -9.09 19.59
N GLY A 99 15.78 -8.10 18.86
CA GLY A 99 14.59 -8.23 18.02
C GLY A 99 14.73 -9.37 17.00
N GLU A 100 15.83 -9.39 16.25
CA GLU A 100 16.12 -10.47 15.29
C GLU A 100 16.16 -11.84 15.98
N THR A 101 16.82 -11.94 17.13
CA THR A 101 16.92 -13.19 17.89
C THR A 101 15.55 -13.67 18.38
N THR A 102 14.74 -12.76 18.91
CA THR A 102 13.39 -13.05 19.42
C THR A 102 12.48 -13.54 18.30
N LEU A 103 12.41 -12.79 17.19
CA LEU A 103 11.59 -13.13 16.03
C LEU A 103 12.01 -14.47 15.41
N THR A 104 13.30 -14.65 15.13
CA THR A 104 13.79 -15.88 14.48
C THR A 104 13.68 -17.11 15.39
N ARG A 105 13.87 -16.96 16.71
CA ARG A 105 13.67 -18.05 17.68
C ARG A 105 12.21 -18.48 17.74
N PHE A 106 11.29 -17.53 17.78
CA PHE A 106 9.85 -17.82 17.74
C PHE A 106 9.48 -18.56 16.44
N LEU A 107 9.87 -18.02 15.28
CA LEU A 107 9.59 -18.62 13.99
C LEU A 107 10.17 -20.02 13.87
N LYS A 108 11.42 -20.27 14.30
CA LYS A 108 12.01 -21.62 14.28
C LYS A 108 11.18 -22.64 15.06
N ARG A 109 10.51 -22.22 16.13
CA ARG A 109 9.63 -23.08 16.94
C ARG A 109 8.23 -23.25 16.31
N GLN A 110 7.62 -22.16 15.85
CA GLN A 110 6.19 -22.13 15.50
C GLN A 110 5.89 -22.06 14.00
N ARG A 111 6.89 -21.93 13.11
CA ARG A 111 6.69 -21.75 11.65
C ARG A 111 5.82 -22.81 10.98
N ASN A 112 5.76 -24.02 11.55
CA ASN A 112 4.99 -25.12 10.99
C ASN A 112 3.57 -25.21 11.56
N HIS A 113 3.24 -24.39 12.56
CA HIS A 113 1.90 -24.38 13.15
C HIS A 113 0.87 -23.84 12.15
N PRO A 114 -0.27 -24.54 11.92
CA PRO A 114 -1.27 -24.13 10.92
C PRO A 114 -2.02 -22.85 11.28
N ALA A 115 -2.28 -22.58 12.57
CA ALA A 115 -2.91 -21.34 13.01
C ALA A 115 -2.01 -20.09 12.87
N LEU A 116 -0.68 -20.22 12.77
CA LEU A 116 0.19 -19.06 12.61
C LEU A 116 0.08 -18.52 11.18
N GLY A 117 -0.64 -17.41 11.01
CA GLY A 117 -0.90 -16.79 9.71
C GLY A 117 0.13 -15.75 9.32
N ALA A 118 0.46 -14.83 10.24
CA ALA A 118 1.41 -13.76 9.99
C ALA A 118 2.21 -13.37 11.25
N VAL A 119 3.34 -12.71 11.04
CA VAL A 119 4.16 -12.08 12.09
C VAL A 119 4.42 -10.61 11.77
N PHE A 120 4.20 -9.75 12.75
CA PHE A 120 4.61 -8.34 12.72
C PHE A 120 6.03 -8.21 13.29
N VAL A 121 6.96 -7.66 12.50
CA VAL A 121 8.36 -7.50 12.92
C VAL A 121 8.57 -6.33 13.89
N ALA A 122 7.69 -5.33 13.87
CA ALA A 122 7.62 -4.21 14.79
C ALA A 122 6.21 -3.58 14.72
N ASN A 123 5.90 -2.69 15.67
CA ASN A 123 4.63 -1.97 15.76
C ASN A 123 4.86 -0.52 16.14
N GLU A 124 4.39 0.41 15.30
CA GLU A 124 4.32 1.86 15.58
C GLU A 124 5.64 2.44 16.12
N ILE A 125 6.70 2.44 15.30
CA ILE A 125 7.92 3.16 15.67
C ILE A 125 7.59 4.67 15.69
N PRO A 126 7.76 5.38 16.83
CA PRO A 126 7.35 6.78 16.96
C PRO A 126 8.01 7.69 15.93
N SER A 127 7.25 8.63 15.35
CA SER A 127 7.71 9.47 14.23
C SER A 127 8.89 10.39 14.60
N ASP A 128 8.94 10.87 15.84
CA ASP A 128 10.07 11.64 16.37
C ASP A 128 11.34 10.78 16.45
N LEU A 129 11.23 9.54 16.93
CA LEU A 129 12.31 8.57 16.97
C LEU A 129 12.76 8.14 15.56
N VAL A 130 11.82 7.94 14.63
CA VAL A 130 12.14 7.67 13.21
C VAL A 130 12.95 8.82 12.61
N ARG A 131 12.58 10.08 12.88
CA ARG A 131 13.30 11.26 12.41
C ARG A 131 14.67 11.42 13.08
N TRP A 132 14.77 11.06 14.36
CA TRP A 132 16.01 11.03 15.12
C TRP A 132 17.02 10.05 14.54
N MET A 133 16.59 8.80 14.33
CA MET A 133 17.38 7.69 13.79
C MET A 133 17.71 7.88 12.31
N GLY A 134 16.78 8.45 11.54
CA GLY A 134 16.86 8.54 10.09
C GLY A 134 15.82 7.62 9.44
N PRO A 135 14.79 8.17 8.76
CA PRO A 135 13.69 7.39 8.20
C PRO A 135 14.12 6.25 7.26
N ARG A 136 15.14 6.49 6.43
CA ARG A 136 15.66 5.50 5.49
C ARG A 136 16.34 4.34 6.22
N GLU A 137 17.13 4.66 7.24
CA GLU A 137 17.92 3.70 7.99
C GLU A 137 17.00 2.82 8.84
N VAL A 138 15.94 3.40 9.42
CA VAL A 138 14.88 2.65 10.10
C VAL A 138 14.18 1.68 9.15
N ARG A 139 13.78 2.14 7.95
CA ARG A 139 13.17 1.25 6.95
C ARG A 139 14.10 0.09 6.58
N LEU A 140 15.39 0.36 6.37
CA LEU A 140 16.36 -0.68 6.03
C LEU A 140 16.52 -1.71 7.15
N ALA A 141 16.51 -1.29 8.41
CA ALA A 141 16.54 -2.21 9.55
C ALA A 141 15.28 -3.08 9.63
N LEU A 142 14.09 -2.51 9.35
CA LEU A 142 12.85 -3.29 9.25
C LEU A 142 12.90 -4.31 8.10
N GLU A 143 13.42 -3.91 6.94
CA GLU A 143 13.60 -4.80 5.80
C GLU A 143 14.58 -5.94 6.14
N GLU A 144 15.68 -5.67 6.83
CA GLU A 144 16.63 -6.68 7.27
C GLU A 144 16.01 -7.69 8.26
N LEU A 145 15.19 -7.22 9.21
CA LEU A 145 14.42 -8.09 10.11
C LEU A 145 13.45 -9.00 9.34
N ILE A 146 12.73 -8.45 8.36
CA ILE A 146 11.82 -9.22 7.50
C ILE A 146 12.60 -10.29 6.72
N ASP A 147 13.75 -9.95 6.16
CA ASP A 147 14.58 -10.91 5.42
C ASP A 147 15.10 -12.03 6.33
N SER A 148 15.52 -11.71 7.57
CA SER A 148 15.90 -12.71 8.57
C SER A 148 14.74 -13.61 8.98
N CYS A 149 13.55 -13.06 9.17
CA CYS A 149 12.34 -13.82 9.45
C CYS A 149 11.97 -14.73 8.27
N ARG A 150 12.03 -14.22 7.03
CA ARG A 150 11.71 -14.96 5.81
C ARG A 150 12.67 -16.13 5.60
N ARG A 151 13.97 -15.95 5.86
CA ARG A 151 14.95 -17.06 5.87
C ARG A 151 14.59 -18.14 6.90
N ALA A 152 14.05 -17.77 8.06
CA ALA A 152 13.65 -18.72 9.10
C ALA A 152 12.33 -19.44 8.78
N ALA A 153 11.37 -18.74 8.15
CA ALA A 153 10.03 -19.23 7.84
C ALA A 153 9.50 -18.65 6.51
N PRO A 154 9.87 -19.23 5.36
CA PRO A 154 9.51 -18.69 4.03
C PRO A 154 8.00 -18.66 3.73
N GLU A 155 7.22 -19.50 4.41
CA GLU A 155 5.79 -19.70 4.18
C GLU A 155 4.90 -18.87 5.13
N VAL A 156 5.48 -18.08 6.05
CA VAL A 156 4.75 -17.23 6.99
C VAL A 156 4.74 -15.80 6.46
N ALA A 157 3.58 -15.16 6.40
CA ALA A 157 3.47 -13.78 5.97
C ALA A 157 4.09 -12.81 7.00
N LEU A 158 4.81 -11.81 6.53
CA LEU A 158 5.56 -10.86 7.33
C LEU A 158 5.12 -9.43 7.01
N ALA A 159 4.92 -8.63 8.04
CA ALA A 159 4.58 -7.21 7.91
C ALA A 159 5.19 -6.37 9.03
N TYR A 160 5.11 -5.05 8.84
CA TYR A 160 5.30 -4.05 9.87
C TYR A 160 3.94 -3.38 10.11
N ALA A 161 3.53 -3.23 11.38
CA ALA A 161 2.32 -2.48 11.71
C ALA A 161 2.68 -1.00 11.84
N SER A 162 2.32 -0.24 10.82
CA SER A 162 2.63 1.18 10.68
C SER A 162 1.56 2.08 11.31
N PHE A 163 1.86 3.37 11.37
CA PHE A 163 0.96 4.42 11.86
C PHE A 163 0.94 5.58 10.85
N PRO A 164 -0.17 6.34 10.72
CA PRO A 164 -0.27 7.44 9.75
C PRO A 164 0.84 8.50 9.84
N SER A 165 1.41 8.73 11.03
CA SER A 165 2.55 9.65 11.23
C SER A 165 3.88 9.13 10.64
N THR A 166 3.89 7.89 10.14
CA THR A 166 5.04 7.23 9.52
C THR A 166 4.66 6.50 8.23
N GLU A 167 3.66 6.98 7.49
CA GLU A 167 3.17 6.32 6.25
C GLU A 167 4.25 6.12 5.17
N TYR A 168 5.38 6.82 5.27
CA TYR A 168 6.55 6.67 4.40
C TYR A 168 7.50 5.53 4.78
N LEU A 169 7.23 4.80 5.86
CA LEU A 169 8.12 3.80 6.43
C LEU A 169 7.84 2.37 5.94
N GLU A 170 6.98 2.18 4.93
CA GLU A 170 6.60 0.84 4.48
C GLU A 170 7.81 0.02 3.99
N PRO A 171 8.07 -1.16 4.60
CA PRO A 171 9.14 -2.04 4.15
C PRO A 171 8.82 -2.61 2.77
N ARG A 172 9.79 -2.53 1.84
CA ARG A 172 9.60 -2.98 0.46
C ARG A 172 9.55 -4.49 0.29
N ASN A 173 9.96 -5.23 1.29
CA ASN A 173 9.94 -6.69 1.27
C ASN A 173 8.85 -7.28 2.18
N ALA A 174 7.95 -6.48 2.77
CA ALA A 174 6.76 -6.99 3.48
C ALA A 174 5.75 -7.63 2.50
N ASP A 175 5.02 -8.64 2.98
CA ASP A 175 4.02 -9.38 2.19
C ASP A 175 2.70 -8.61 2.08
N PHE A 176 2.36 -7.84 3.11
CA PHE A 176 1.16 -6.97 3.15
C PHE A 176 1.45 -5.68 3.90
N THR A 177 0.61 -4.67 3.67
CA THR A 177 0.68 -3.38 4.37
C THR A 177 -0.31 -3.39 5.52
N ALA A 178 0.13 -2.89 6.68
CA ALA A 178 -0.67 -2.88 7.89
C ALA A 178 -0.61 -1.51 8.57
N PHE A 179 -1.78 -0.96 8.92
CA PHE A 179 -1.88 0.34 9.58
C PHE A 179 -2.82 0.26 10.78
N ASN A 180 -2.36 0.83 11.89
CA ASN A 180 -3.20 1.16 13.03
C ASN A 180 -3.84 2.54 12.77
N VAL A 181 -5.16 2.62 12.71
CA VAL A 181 -5.89 3.84 12.32
C VAL A 181 -6.99 4.11 13.34
N TYR A 182 -7.00 5.31 13.93
CA TYR A 182 -7.96 5.74 14.95
C TYR A 182 -8.65 7.04 14.53
N LEU A 183 -9.22 7.06 13.33
CA LEU A 183 -10.09 8.16 12.87
C LEU A 183 -11.52 7.86 13.31
N GLU A 184 -12.00 8.58 14.32
CA GLU A 184 -13.31 8.37 14.94
C GLU A 184 -14.48 8.99 14.16
N HIS A 185 -14.17 9.75 13.11
CA HIS A 185 -15.15 10.34 12.21
C HIS A 185 -15.26 9.55 10.90
N ARG A 186 -16.48 9.07 10.60
CA ARG A 186 -16.76 8.24 9.42
C ARG A 186 -16.27 8.83 8.10
N GLU A 187 -16.45 10.14 7.90
CA GLU A 187 -16.06 10.81 6.65
C GLU A 187 -14.54 10.90 6.50
N GLU A 188 -13.82 11.31 7.55
CA GLU A 188 -12.36 11.36 7.56
C GLU A 188 -11.76 9.97 7.34
N PHE A 189 -12.30 8.97 8.03
CA PHE A 189 -11.90 7.57 7.85
C PHE A 189 -12.12 7.09 6.41
N ARG A 190 -13.33 7.26 5.86
CA ARG A 190 -13.65 6.91 4.47
C ARG A 190 -12.68 7.55 3.48
N ASN A 191 -12.37 8.83 3.67
CA ASN A 191 -11.50 9.59 2.76
C ASN A 191 -10.02 9.14 2.86
N TYR A 192 -9.61 8.56 3.99
CA TYR A 192 -8.25 8.06 4.18
C TYR A 192 -8.03 6.64 3.63
N LEU A 193 -9.05 5.79 3.53
CA LEU A 193 -8.86 4.41 3.05
C LEU A 193 -8.29 4.29 1.62
N PRO A 194 -8.70 5.12 0.63
CA PRO A 194 -8.06 5.13 -0.68
C PRO A 194 -6.56 5.46 -0.63
N ARG A 195 -6.14 6.34 0.29
CA ARG A 195 -4.72 6.66 0.50
C ARG A 195 -3.92 5.42 0.92
N LEU A 196 -4.46 4.60 1.82
CA LEU A 196 -3.82 3.34 2.22
C LEU A 196 -3.67 2.35 1.05
N GLN A 197 -4.65 2.26 0.17
CA GLN A 197 -4.58 1.44 -1.05
C GLN A 197 -3.44 1.88 -1.99
N ASN A 198 -3.14 3.18 -2.02
CA ASN A 198 -2.04 3.71 -2.82
C ASN A 198 -0.69 3.55 -2.13
N ILE A 199 -0.65 3.74 -0.80
CA ILE A 199 0.54 3.47 0.02
C ILE A 199 0.99 2.01 -0.10
N ALA A 200 0.06 1.06 -0.16
CA ALA A 200 0.39 -0.36 -0.19
C ALA A 200 0.98 -0.86 -1.52
N GLY A 201 0.88 -0.08 -2.60
CA GLY A 201 1.23 -0.56 -3.93
C GLY A 201 0.37 -1.75 -4.32
N ASP A 202 0.97 -2.83 -4.82
CA ASP A 202 0.24 -4.01 -5.32
C ASP A 202 -0.28 -4.96 -4.22
N ARG A 203 -0.09 -4.61 -2.94
CA ARG A 203 -0.30 -5.52 -1.80
C ARG A 203 -1.68 -5.38 -1.17
N PRO A 204 -2.15 -6.40 -0.43
CA PRO A 204 -3.31 -6.25 0.43
C PRO A 204 -3.01 -5.27 1.58
N VAL A 205 -4.06 -4.55 2.00
CA VAL A 205 -4.07 -3.68 3.18
C VAL A 205 -4.82 -4.35 4.32
N LEU A 206 -4.23 -4.34 5.51
CA LEU A 206 -4.87 -4.73 6.76
C LEU A 206 -4.96 -3.49 7.67
N LEU A 207 -6.16 -3.14 8.12
CA LEU A 207 -6.28 -2.24 9.27
C LEU A 207 -5.96 -3.06 10.52
N SER A 208 -4.75 -2.90 11.04
CA SER A 208 -4.19 -3.80 12.04
C SER A 208 -4.66 -3.45 13.45
N GLU A 209 -5.17 -2.24 13.67
CA GLU A 209 -5.94 -1.81 14.84
C GLU A 209 -6.95 -0.73 14.44
N PHE A 210 -8.16 -0.82 15.00
CA PHE A 210 -9.17 0.24 15.02
C PHE A 210 -10.11 -0.01 16.21
N GLY A 211 -10.54 1.05 16.90
CA GLY A 211 -11.60 0.97 17.89
C GLY A 211 -11.97 2.33 18.48
N LEU A 212 -12.89 2.32 19.44
CA LEU A 212 -13.32 3.51 20.18
C LEU A 212 -13.38 3.19 21.68
N ASP A 213 -12.85 4.08 22.51
CA ASP A 213 -12.83 3.92 23.97
C ASP A 213 -14.16 4.29 24.59
N THR A 214 -14.67 3.45 25.50
CA THR A 214 -15.95 3.69 26.18
C THR A 214 -15.79 4.38 27.54
N ILE A 215 -14.62 4.98 27.83
CA ILE A 215 -14.45 5.85 29.00
C ILE A 215 -14.83 7.29 28.62
N ARG A 216 -14.40 7.73 27.43
CA ARG A 216 -14.68 9.06 26.89
C ARG A 216 -15.92 9.07 25.98
N ASN A 217 -16.32 7.92 25.47
CA ASN A 217 -17.51 7.74 24.63
C ASN A 217 -18.49 6.76 25.29
N ASP A 218 -19.75 6.76 24.88
CA ASP A 218 -20.69 5.73 25.33
C ASP A 218 -20.57 4.43 24.49
N GLU A 219 -21.11 3.33 25.02
CA GLU A 219 -20.97 2.02 24.37
C GLU A 219 -21.83 1.85 23.10
N GLU A 220 -22.90 2.64 22.94
CA GLU A 220 -23.72 2.64 21.72
C GLU A 220 -22.99 3.35 20.59
N GLN A 221 -22.31 4.46 20.90
CA GLN A 221 -21.41 5.15 19.98
C GLN A 221 -20.26 4.23 19.56
N GLN A 222 -19.69 3.44 20.46
CA GLN A 222 -18.71 2.40 20.09
C GLN A 222 -19.30 1.39 19.11
N ALA A 223 -20.52 0.90 19.36
CA ALA A 223 -21.19 -0.05 18.49
C ALA A 223 -21.47 0.54 17.09
N GLU A 224 -21.95 1.77 17.03
CA GLU A 224 -22.17 2.48 15.77
C GLU A 224 -20.85 2.69 15.01
N THR A 225 -19.79 3.08 15.73
CA THR A 225 -18.45 3.30 15.18
C THR A 225 -17.85 2.06 14.56
N LEU A 226 -17.89 0.94 15.28
CA LEU A 226 -17.40 -0.33 14.76
C LEU A 226 -18.24 -0.85 13.58
N ARG A 227 -19.55 -0.56 13.56
CA ARG A 227 -20.42 -0.90 12.41
C ARG A 227 -20.04 -0.11 11.17
N TRP A 228 -19.97 1.22 11.24
CA TRP A 228 -19.62 1.99 10.05
C TRP A 228 -18.16 1.78 9.64
N HIS A 229 -17.25 1.54 10.58
CA HIS A 229 -15.86 1.16 10.29
C HIS A 229 -15.79 -0.07 9.38
N LEU A 230 -16.54 -1.13 9.73
CA LEU A 230 -16.64 -2.34 8.92
C LEU A 230 -17.21 -2.04 7.53
N GLU A 231 -18.28 -1.24 7.44
CA GLU A 231 -18.89 -0.84 6.17
C GLU A 231 -17.90 -0.10 5.25
N GLU A 232 -17.20 0.91 5.77
CA GLU A 232 -16.26 1.72 4.98
C GLU A 232 -15.01 0.91 4.59
N THR A 233 -14.51 0.06 5.50
CA THR A 233 -13.38 -0.84 5.24
C THR A 233 -13.69 -1.78 4.07
N LEU A 234 -14.87 -2.40 4.08
CA LEU A 234 -15.32 -3.27 3.00
C LEU A 234 -15.52 -2.49 1.70
N ALA A 235 -16.15 -1.31 1.77
CA ALA A 235 -16.44 -0.48 0.61
C ALA A 235 -15.17 0.01 -0.11
N ALA A 236 -14.10 0.29 0.64
CA ALA A 236 -12.79 0.67 0.11
C ALA A 236 -11.94 -0.53 -0.38
N GLY A 237 -12.44 -1.76 -0.21
CA GLY A 237 -11.77 -2.98 -0.63
C GLY A 237 -10.50 -3.31 0.15
N ILE A 238 -10.42 -2.87 1.41
CA ILE A 238 -9.35 -3.25 2.32
C ILE A 238 -9.43 -4.76 2.58
N ALA A 239 -8.31 -5.48 2.60
CA ALA A 239 -8.30 -6.95 2.67
C ALA A 239 -8.73 -7.51 4.04
N GLY A 240 -8.64 -6.71 5.09
CA GLY A 240 -9.10 -7.08 6.41
C GLY A 240 -9.04 -5.96 7.44
N THR A 241 -9.59 -6.21 8.62
CA THR A 241 -9.51 -5.31 9.76
C THR A 241 -9.40 -6.06 11.09
N THR A 242 -8.80 -5.40 12.07
CA THR A 242 -8.64 -5.88 13.43
C THR A 242 -9.32 -4.93 14.40
N VAL A 243 -10.32 -5.42 15.12
CA VAL A 243 -10.97 -4.66 16.19
C VAL A 243 -10.07 -4.65 17.43
N TYR A 244 -9.76 -3.45 17.90
CA TYR A 244 -9.10 -3.19 19.16
C TYR A 244 -10.20 -2.84 20.17
N ALA A 245 -10.56 -3.68 21.14
CA ALA A 245 -9.98 -4.98 21.51
C ALA A 245 -11.04 -6.02 21.93
N TRP A 246 -10.68 -7.29 22.18
CA TRP A 246 -11.66 -8.30 22.67
C TRP A 246 -12.20 -7.97 24.07
N SER A 247 -11.37 -7.45 24.95
CA SER A 247 -11.72 -7.17 26.35
C SER A 247 -11.14 -5.85 26.84
N ASP A 248 -11.83 -5.20 27.77
CA ASP A 248 -11.32 -4.03 28.52
C ASP A 248 -10.19 -4.40 29.48
N ARG A 249 -9.95 -5.70 29.70
CA ARG A 249 -8.73 -6.18 30.34
C ARG A 249 -7.59 -5.96 29.36
N TRP A 250 -6.69 -5.06 29.68
CA TRP A 250 -5.51 -4.80 28.87
C TRP A 250 -4.32 -4.46 29.75
N ALA A 251 -3.13 -4.88 29.32
CA ALA A 251 -1.88 -4.50 29.93
C ALA A 251 -0.84 -4.07 28.90
N THR A 252 -0.03 -3.08 29.26
CA THR A 252 1.13 -2.64 28.48
C THR A 252 2.37 -2.77 29.34
N GLY A 253 3.33 -3.60 28.92
CA GLY A 253 4.52 -3.89 29.74
C GLY A 253 4.18 -4.52 31.10
N GLY A 254 3.10 -5.30 31.17
CA GLY A 254 2.60 -5.95 32.39
C GLY A 254 1.81 -5.03 33.34
N ILE A 255 1.69 -3.73 33.03
CA ILE A 255 0.90 -2.78 33.82
C ILE A 255 -0.54 -2.74 33.28
N PRO A 256 -1.57 -2.93 34.12
CA PRO A 256 -2.96 -2.75 33.74
C PRO A 256 -3.20 -1.35 33.20
N VAL A 257 -3.97 -1.26 32.13
CA VAL A 257 -4.29 0.04 31.52
C VAL A 257 -5.74 0.39 31.79
N ASP A 258 -5.94 1.34 32.71
CA ASP A 258 -7.25 1.67 33.29
C ASP A 258 -7.86 2.98 32.76
N ASP A 259 -7.12 3.69 31.89
CA ASP A 259 -7.49 5.01 31.36
C ASP A 259 -8.14 4.96 29.95
N TRP A 260 -8.41 3.76 29.42
CA TRP A 260 -9.23 3.53 28.22
C TRP A 260 -9.96 2.17 28.30
N ALA A 261 -11.06 2.02 27.55
CA ALA A 261 -11.92 0.83 27.56
C ALA A 261 -12.43 0.49 26.16
N PHE A 262 -11.57 -0.10 25.33
CA PHE A 262 -11.88 -0.43 23.92
C PHE A 262 -12.47 -1.83 23.72
N GLY A 263 -12.58 -2.63 24.77
CA GLY A 263 -13.03 -4.01 24.72
C GLY A 263 -14.43 -4.17 24.15
N LEU A 264 -14.64 -5.23 23.37
CA LEU A 264 -15.98 -5.76 23.03
C LEU A 264 -16.66 -6.42 24.24
N THR A 265 -15.85 -6.80 25.23
CA THR A 265 -16.31 -7.25 26.54
C THR A 265 -15.77 -6.32 27.63
N ARG A 266 -16.59 -6.09 28.65
CA ARG A 266 -16.19 -5.36 29.85
C ARG A 266 -15.20 -6.17 30.67
N ARG A 267 -14.58 -5.54 31.68
CA ARG A 267 -13.65 -6.23 32.59
C ARG A 267 -14.27 -7.38 33.37
N ASP A 268 -15.57 -7.32 33.65
CA ASP A 268 -16.32 -8.43 34.27
C ASP A 268 -16.64 -9.59 33.31
N GLY A 269 -16.28 -9.47 32.02
CA GLY A 269 -16.52 -10.46 30.97
C GLY A 269 -17.88 -10.32 30.25
N SER A 270 -18.74 -9.40 30.69
CA SER A 270 -20.02 -9.12 30.04
C SER A 270 -19.83 -8.47 28.67
N ALA A 271 -20.71 -8.79 27.72
CA ALA A 271 -20.66 -8.23 26.37
C ALA A 271 -21.11 -6.77 26.36
N LYS A 272 -20.43 -5.93 25.56
CA LYS A 272 -20.90 -4.59 25.18
C LYS A 272 -21.83 -4.67 23.95
N PRO A 273 -22.69 -3.66 23.70
CA PRO A 273 -23.53 -3.56 22.50
C PRO A 273 -22.78 -3.79 21.18
N ALA A 274 -21.52 -3.32 21.10
CA ALA A 274 -20.67 -3.51 19.94
C ALA A 274 -20.46 -4.99 19.56
N LEU A 275 -20.27 -5.89 20.55
CA LEU A 275 -20.11 -7.32 20.29
C LEU A 275 -21.38 -7.89 19.65
N THR A 276 -22.55 -7.50 20.15
CA THR A 276 -23.85 -7.92 19.61
C THR A 276 -24.04 -7.42 18.18
N ALA A 277 -23.74 -6.15 17.92
CA ALA A 277 -23.87 -5.54 16.59
C ALA A 277 -22.95 -6.22 15.56
N LEU A 278 -21.69 -6.47 15.92
CA LEU A 278 -20.74 -7.18 15.07
C LEU A 278 -21.14 -8.64 14.86
N SER A 279 -21.58 -9.34 15.90
CA SER A 279 -22.01 -10.75 15.82
C SER A 279 -23.23 -10.96 14.91
N ALA A 280 -24.06 -9.94 14.72
CA ALA A 280 -25.17 -9.99 13.78
C ALA A 280 -24.72 -9.94 12.30
N THR A 281 -23.50 -9.47 12.04
CA THR A 281 -23.02 -9.10 10.70
C THR A 281 -21.83 -9.94 10.25
N LEU A 282 -20.77 -10.03 11.07
CA LEU A 282 -19.51 -10.70 10.75
C LEU A 282 -19.65 -12.16 10.26
N PRO A 283 -20.56 -13.01 10.80
CA PRO A 283 -20.71 -14.39 10.33
C PRO A 283 -21.16 -14.50 8.86
N ARG A 284 -21.78 -13.45 8.31
CA ARG A 284 -22.28 -13.44 6.92
C ARG A 284 -21.25 -12.95 5.91
N ILE A 285 -20.09 -12.46 6.38
CA ILE A 285 -19.07 -11.85 5.54
C ILE A 285 -17.91 -12.84 5.40
N GLU A 286 -17.86 -13.57 4.29
CA GLU A 286 -16.66 -14.31 3.90
C GLU A 286 -15.75 -13.44 3.03
N THR A 287 -16.34 -12.65 2.15
CA THR A 287 -15.69 -11.75 1.18
C THR A 287 -16.37 -10.39 1.14
N HIS A 288 -15.79 -9.43 0.42
CA HIS A 288 -16.35 -8.09 0.24
C HIS A 288 -17.75 -8.11 -0.39
N ARG A 289 -18.01 -9.06 -1.30
CA ARG A 289 -19.27 -9.14 -2.06
C ARG A 289 -20.46 -9.47 -1.17
N ASP A 290 -20.25 -10.26 -0.13
CA ASP A 290 -21.31 -10.67 0.79
C ASP A 290 -21.92 -9.48 1.55
N ALA A 291 -21.10 -8.47 1.82
CA ALA A 291 -21.51 -7.25 2.52
C ALA A 291 -21.96 -6.12 1.59
N LEU A 292 -21.62 -6.20 0.29
CA LEU A 292 -21.79 -5.11 -0.67
C LEU A 292 -22.60 -5.58 -1.91
N PRO A 293 -23.86 -5.99 -1.75
CA PRO A 293 -24.66 -6.44 -2.87
C PRO A 293 -24.86 -5.29 -3.88
N LEU A 294 -24.73 -5.61 -5.17
CA LEU A 294 -25.10 -4.70 -6.25
C LEU A 294 -26.61 -4.79 -6.46
N ALA A 295 -27.35 -3.74 -6.09
CA ALA A 295 -28.82 -3.74 -6.21
C ALA A 295 -29.31 -3.84 -7.67
N ASN A 296 -28.65 -3.11 -8.58
CA ASN A 296 -28.91 -3.11 -10.02
C ASN A 296 -27.56 -3.14 -10.77
N PRO A 297 -26.92 -4.31 -10.88
CA PRO A 297 -25.64 -4.41 -11.59
C PRO A 297 -25.86 -4.07 -13.07
N PRO A 298 -25.10 -3.12 -13.65
CA PRO A 298 -25.20 -2.80 -15.06
C PRO A 298 -24.69 -3.96 -15.90
N ARG A 299 -25.22 -4.13 -17.11
CA ARG A 299 -24.65 -5.08 -18.06
C ARG A 299 -23.28 -4.61 -18.54
N ILE A 300 -22.27 -5.47 -18.48
CA ILE A 300 -20.90 -5.13 -18.90
C ILE A 300 -20.47 -5.99 -20.09
N SER A 301 -19.92 -5.37 -21.13
CA SER A 301 -19.26 -6.09 -22.23
C SER A 301 -17.76 -6.06 -22.03
N VAL A 302 -17.14 -7.22 -21.82
CA VAL A 302 -15.70 -7.39 -21.81
C VAL A 302 -15.21 -7.49 -23.25
N VAL A 303 -14.27 -6.63 -23.64
CA VAL A 303 -13.72 -6.59 -25.00
C VAL A 303 -12.22 -6.90 -24.96
N VAL A 304 -11.84 -7.99 -25.62
CA VAL A 304 -10.45 -8.42 -25.81
C VAL A 304 -10.07 -8.24 -27.26
N CYS A 305 -9.19 -7.28 -27.55
CA CYS A 305 -8.62 -7.09 -28.88
C CYS A 305 -7.35 -7.94 -29.03
N THR A 306 -7.23 -8.68 -30.13
CA THR A 306 -6.10 -9.59 -30.37
C THR A 306 -5.62 -9.51 -31.82
N PHE A 307 -4.32 -9.67 -32.00
CA PHE A 307 -3.68 -9.86 -33.30
C PHE A 307 -2.47 -10.79 -33.14
N ASN A 308 -2.54 -11.97 -33.73
CA ASN A 308 -1.55 -13.04 -33.56
C ASN A 308 -1.23 -13.32 -32.08
N GLY A 309 -2.31 -13.50 -31.30
CA GLY A 309 -2.28 -13.60 -29.84
C GLY A 309 -2.49 -15.01 -29.30
N ALA A 310 -2.47 -16.05 -30.14
CA ALA A 310 -2.92 -17.40 -29.76
C ALA A 310 -2.26 -17.94 -28.48
N GLU A 311 -0.98 -17.67 -28.26
CA GLU A 311 -0.24 -18.12 -27.07
C GLU A 311 -0.70 -17.44 -25.77
N ARG A 312 -1.11 -16.16 -25.83
CA ARG A 312 -1.45 -15.35 -24.66
C ARG A 312 -2.94 -15.44 -24.34
N LEU A 313 -3.76 -15.43 -25.40
CA LEU A 313 -5.22 -15.35 -25.33
C LEU A 313 -5.85 -16.47 -24.51
N LYS A 314 -5.26 -17.67 -24.47
CA LYS A 314 -5.82 -18.80 -23.72
C LYS A 314 -5.97 -18.50 -22.22
N ALA A 315 -4.96 -17.91 -21.59
CA ALA A 315 -5.00 -17.56 -20.17
C ALA A 315 -5.97 -16.40 -19.92
N CYS A 316 -5.95 -15.39 -20.80
CA CYS A 316 -6.87 -14.26 -20.77
C CYS A 316 -8.34 -14.72 -20.82
N LEU A 317 -8.71 -15.58 -21.77
CA LEU A 317 -10.08 -16.09 -21.89
C LEU A 317 -10.48 -16.95 -20.70
N ALA A 318 -9.57 -17.77 -20.18
CA ALA A 318 -9.85 -18.55 -18.97
C ALA A 318 -10.16 -17.64 -17.78
N ALA A 319 -9.42 -16.54 -17.61
CA ALA A 319 -9.67 -15.55 -16.57
C ALA A 319 -11.00 -14.79 -16.79
N CYS A 320 -11.27 -14.32 -18.01
CA CYS A 320 -12.53 -13.65 -18.35
C CYS A 320 -13.77 -14.55 -18.11
N LEU A 321 -13.67 -15.84 -18.41
CA LEU A 321 -14.76 -16.80 -18.18
C LEU A 321 -14.90 -17.23 -16.71
N ALA A 322 -13.89 -16.95 -15.87
CA ALA A 322 -13.91 -17.21 -14.43
C ALA A 322 -14.40 -16.00 -13.60
N ILE A 323 -14.72 -14.87 -14.26
CA ILE A 323 -15.28 -13.70 -13.61
C ILE A 323 -16.63 -14.06 -12.98
N ASP A 324 -16.79 -13.70 -11.71
CA ASP A 324 -18.04 -13.82 -10.98
C ASP A 324 -18.80 -12.49 -11.09
N PHE A 325 -19.67 -12.40 -12.10
CA PHE A 325 -20.55 -11.25 -12.30
C PHE A 325 -21.86 -11.68 -12.98
N PRO A 326 -23.02 -11.15 -12.57
CA PRO A 326 -24.32 -11.72 -12.97
C PRO A 326 -24.71 -11.45 -14.43
N ASP A 327 -24.36 -10.31 -15.01
CA ASP A 327 -24.76 -9.95 -16.38
C ASP A 327 -23.60 -9.33 -17.17
N PHE A 328 -22.88 -10.18 -17.91
CA PHE A 328 -21.81 -9.75 -18.80
C PHE A 328 -21.68 -10.64 -20.03
N GLU A 329 -20.98 -10.14 -21.03
CA GLU A 329 -20.55 -10.91 -22.21
C GLU A 329 -19.05 -10.71 -22.46
N VAL A 330 -18.42 -11.69 -23.13
CA VAL A 330 -17.02 -11.61 -23.54
C VAL A 330 -16.94 -11.56 -25.06
N LEU A 331 -16.33 -10.51 -25.60
CA LEU A 331 -16.10 -10.28 -27.03
C LEU A 331 -14.61 -10.40 -27.33
N VAL A 332 -14.27 -11.25 -28.30
CA VAL A 332 -12.91 -11.35 -28.84
C VAL A 332 -12.90 -10.73 -30.22
N ILE A 333 -12.24 -9.59 -30.35
CA ILE A 333 -12.09 -8.86 -31.60
C ILE A 333 -10.73 -9.22 -32.20
N ASP A 334 -10.75 -10.05 -33.23
CA ASP A 334 -9.57 -10.49 -33.95
C ASP A 334 -9.29 -9.56 -35.14
N ASP A 335 -8.20 -8.80 -35.05
CA ASP A 335 -7.76 -7.81 -36.02
C ASP A 335 -6.93 -8.43 -37.16
N GLY A 336 -7.45 -9.52 -37.75
CA GLY A 336 -6.86 -10.18 -38.90
C GLY A 336 -5.73 -11.16 -38.59
N SER A 337 -5.81 -11.91 -37.48
CA SER A 337 -4.80 -12.92 -37.11
C SER A 337 -4.63 -14.00 -38.17
N THR A 338 -3.38 -14.41 -38.37
CA THR A 338 -2.99 -15.50 -39.30
C THR A 338 -2.47 -16.75 -38.59
N ASP A 339 -2.38 -16.68 -37.26
CA ASP A 339 -2.00 -17.80 -36.41
C ASP A 339 -3.22 -18.63 -35.98
N ARG A 340 -3.09 -19.41 -34.89
CA ARG A 340 -4.16 -20.26 -34.36
C ARG A 340 -5.17 -19.52 -33.48
N THR A 341 -5.21 -18.19 -33.48
CA THR A 341 -6.09 -17.39 -32.61
C THR A 341 -7.55 -17.83 -32.72
N ARG A 342 -8.08 -17.99 -33.94
CA ARG A 342 -9.45 -18.47 -34.18
C ARG A 342 -9.71 -19.85 -33.56
N ALA A 343 -8.74 -20.76 -33.65
CA ALA A 343 -8.88 -22.09 -33.06
C ALA A 343 -8.90 -22.03 -31.53
N VAL A 344 -8.05 -21.21 -30.92
CA VAL A 344 -8.03 -20.99 -29.46
C VAL A 344 -9.37 -20.46 -28.96
N VAL A 345 -9.97 -19.49 -29.65
CA VAL A 345 -11.29 -18.96 -29.24
C VAL A 345 -12.39 -20.00 -29.43
N ALA A 346 -12.33 -20.80 -30.50
CA ALA A 346 -13.31 -21.87 -30.74
C ALA A 346 -13.28 -22.98 -29.67
N GLU A 347 -12.16 -23.16 -28.97
CA GLU A 347 -12.04 -24.08 -27.83
C GLU A 347 -12.69 -23.51 -26.54
N CYS A 348 -12.97 -22.20 -26.48
CA CYS A 348 -13.53 -21.52 -25.32
C CYS A 348 -15.03 -21.24 -25.49
N THR A 349 -15.89 -22.04 -24.84
CA THR A 349 -17.34 -21.76 -24.80
C THR A 349 -17.62 -20.54 -23.92
N GLY A 350 -18.39 -19.56 -24.43
CA GLY A 350 -18.79 -18.37 -23.67
C GLY A 350 -18.19 -17.04 -24.17
N ALA A 351 -17.23 -17.09 -25.09
CA ALA A 351 -16.70 -15.92 -25.78
C ALA A 351 -17.26 -15.79 -27.20
N ARG A 352 -17.64 -14.58 -27.61
CA ARG A 352 -18.10 -14.29 -28.98
C ARG A 352 -16.93 -13.80 -29.82
N TYR A 353 -16.55 -14.60 -30.81
CA TYR A 353 -15.48 -14.28 -31.75
C TYR A 353 -15.97 -13.39 -32.89
N ILE A 354 -15.30 -12.27 -33.12
CA ILE A 354 -15.57 -11.32 -34.20
C ILE A 354 -14.26 -11.07 -34.95
N HIS A 355 -14.22 -11.42 -36.22
CA HIS A 355 -13.07 -11.19 -37.10
C HIS A 355 -13.27 -9.92 -37.93
N GLN A 356 -12.19 -9.16 -38.10
CA GLN A 356 -12.10 -8.06 -39.06
C GLN A 356 -10.77 -8.14 -39.84
N ASP A 357 -10.70 -7.45 -40.97
CA ASP A 357 -9.43 -7.24 -41.66
C ASP A 357 -8.51 -6.35 -40.82
N HIS A 358 -7.19 -6.57 -40.91
CA HIS A 358 -6.21 -5.87 -40.09
C HIS A 358 -6.28 -4.35 -40.30
N ALA A 359 -6.74 -3.63 -39.27
CA ALA A 359 -6.95 -2.19 -39.28
C ALA A 359 -6.32 -1.48 -38.06
N GLY A 360 -5.75 -2.24 -37.11
CA GLY A 360 -5.05 -1.72 -35.93
C GLY A 360 -5.92 -1.67 -34.67
N LEU A 361 -5.24 -1.42 -33.55
CA LEU A 361 -5.81 -1.54 -32.20
C LEU A 361 -7.07 -0.67 -31.97
N SER A 362 -7.02 0.63 -32.28
CA SER A 362 -8.19 1.51 -32.14
C SER A 362 -9.39 1.07 -32.97
N ALA A 363 -9.16 0.59 -34.20
CA ALA A 363 -10.23 0.11 -35.07
C ALA A 363 -10.91 -1.14 -34.47
N ALA A 364 -10.10 -2.06 -33.93
CA ALA A 364 -10.59 -3.22 -33.19
C ALA A 364 -11.36 -2.83 -31.92
N ARG A 365 -10.86 -1.86 -31.13
CA ARG A 365 -11.56 -1.35 -29.93
C ARG A 365 -12.90 -0.71 -30.27
N ASN A 366 -12.96 0.07 -31.35
CA ASN A 366 -14.20 0.66 -31.87
C ASN A 366 -15.17 -0.41 -32.40
N ARG A 367 -14.66 -1.46 -33.06
CA ARG A 367 -15.50 -2.60 -33.47
C ARG A 367 -16.09 -3.29 -32.25
N GLY A 368 -15.28 -3.53 -31.22
CA GLY A 368 -15.74 -4.07 -29.94
C GLY A 368 -16.84 -3.21 -29.31
N ALA A 369 -16.68 -1.89 -29.27
CA ALA A 369 -17.71 -0.98 -28.74
C ALA A 369 -19.05 -1.06 -29.49
N ARG A 370 -19.00 -1.15 -30.82
CA ARG A 370 -20.21 -1.26 -31.67
C ARG A 370 -20.94 -2.58 -31.48
N GLU A 371 -20.18 -3.66 -31.27
CA GLU A 371 -20.73 -5.01 -31.11
C GLU A 371 -21.19 -5.29 -29.68
N ALA A 372 -20.59 -4.62 -28.70
CA ALA A 372 -20.96 -4.69 -27.30
C ALA A 372 -22.44 -4.33 -27.09
N SER A 373 -23.08 -5.01 -26.17
CA SER A 373 -24.47 -4.77 -25.74
C SER A 373 -24.60 -4.25 -24.32
N GLY A 374 -23.51 -4.20 -23.55
CA GLY A 374 -23.46 -3.66 -22.20
C GLY A 374 -23.49 -2.13 -22.14
N GLU A 375 -23.99 -1.61 -21.02
CA GLU A 375 -23.97 -0.17 -20.71
C GLU A 375 -22.56 0.33 -20.39
N ILE A 376 -21.72 -0.57 -19.89
CA ILE A 376 -20.29 -0.38 -19.65
C ILE A 376 -19.52 -1.31 -20.59
N ILE A 377 -18.44 -0.78 -21.17
CA ILE A 377 -17.52 -1.52 -22.02
C ILE A 377 -16.19 -1.60 -21.29
N ALA A 378 -15.78 -2.81 -20.90
CA ALA A 378 -14.55 -3.07 -20.17
C ALA A 378 -13.50 -3.69 -21.10
N TYR A 379 -12.45 -2.95 -21.39
CA TYR A 379 -11.33 -3.38 -22.23
C TYR A 379 -10.26 -4.07 -21.39
N THR A 380 -9.77 -5.20 -21.90
CA THR A 380 -8.55 -5.85 -21.43
C THR A 380 -7.75 -6.42 -22.60
N ASP A 381 -6.46 -6.62 -22.40
CA ASP A 381 -5.55 -7.09 -23.46
C ASP A 381 -5.42 -8.63 -23.43
N ASP A 382 -5.04 -9.23 -24.57
CA ASP A 382 -4.85 -10.69 -24.70
C ASP A 382 -3.73 -11.27 -23.80
N ASP A 383 -2.96 -10.40 -23.14
CA ASP A 383 -1.90 -10.70 -22.19
C ASP A 383 -2.22 -10.33 -20.73
N CYS A 384 -3.51 -10.05 -20.46
CA CYS A 384 -4.04 -9.82 -19.13
C CYS A 384 -4.95 -10.97 -18.65
N GLU A 385 -4.91 -11.24 -17.35
CA GLU A 385 -5.83 -12.14 -16.65
C GLU A 385 -6.61 -11.30 -15.62
N PRO A 386 -7.85 -10.87 -15.93
CA PRO A 386 -8.67 -10.12 -14.98
C PRO A 386 -8.94 -10.90 -13.69
N ASP A 387 -8.99 -10.19 -12.56
CA ASP A 387 -9.41 -10.80 -11.30
C ASP A 387 -10.86 -11.29 -11.36
N ARG A 388 -11.19 -12.33 -10.58
CA ARG A 388 -12.56 -12.89 -10.52
C ARG A 388 -13.62 -11.85 -10.13
N ASP A 389 -13.25 -10.86 -9.30
CA ASP A 389 -14.14 -9.80 -8.83
C ASP A 389 -13.94 -8.49 -9.63
N TRP A 390 -13.20 -8.53 -10.74
CA TRP A 390 -12.84 -7.33 -11.52
C TRP A 390 -14.07 -6.51 -11.94
N LEU A 391 -15.08 -7.16 -12.52
CA LEU A 391 -16.32 -6.50 -12.94
C LEU A 391 -17.16 -6.00 -11.76
N PHE A 392 -17.11 -6.66 -10.61
CA PHE A 392 -17.79 -6.20 -9.40
C PHE A 392 -17.23 -4.85 -8.95
N TRP A 393 -15.90 -4.70 -8.89
CA TRP A 393 -15.27 -3.45 -8.50
C TRP A 393 -15.42 -2.34 -9.54
N LEU A 394 -15.45 -2.68 -10.84
CA LEU A 394 -15.78 -1.71 -11.89
C LEU A 394 -17.23 -1.23 -11.77
N ALA A 395 -18.19 -2.14 -11.58
CA ALA A 395 -19.60 -1.77 -11.39
C ALA A 395 -19.79 -0.83 -10.18
N ARG A 396 -19.06 -1.08 -9.08
CA ARG A 396 -19.03 -0.18 -7.92
C ARG A 396 -18.54 1.23 -8.26
N ALA A 397 -17.49 1.36 -9.08
CA ALA A 397 -16.99 2.66 -9.51
C ALA A 397 -18.00 3.44 -10.39
N PHE A 398 -18.76 2.72 -11.22
CA PHE A 398 -19.80 3.30 -12.08
C PHE A 398 -21.13 3.57 -11.37
N ALA A 399 -21.29 3.12 -10.11
CA ALA A 399 -22.43 3.47 -9.27
C ALA A 399 -22.53 4.98 -9.05
N ASP A 400 -21.40 5.69 -9.10
CA ASP A 400 -21.40 7.15 -9.21
C ASP A 400 -21.62 7.57 -10.69
N PRO A 401 -22.72 8.28 -11.01
CA PRO A 401 -23.05 8.69 -12.36
C PRO A 401 -22.00 9.58 -13.03
N ALA A 402 -21.19 10.32 -12.26
CA ALA A 402 -20.14 11.20 -12.80
C ALA A 402 -18.92 10.42 -13.33
N THR A 403 -18.83 9.11 -13.07
CA THR A 403 -17.76 8.26 -13.58
C THR A 403 -17.98 7.98 -15.07
N ALA A 404 -17.08 8.51 -15.91
CA ALA A 404 -17.06 8.27 -17.35
C ALA A 404 -16.16 7.09 -17.72
N ALA A 405 -15.05 6.93 -17.00
CA ALA A 405 -14.14 5.79 -17.10
C ALA A 405 -13.72 5.30 -15.72
N ALA A 406 -13.43 4.01 -15.60
CA ALA A 406 -12.84 3.43 -14.41
C ALA A 406 -11.82 2.34 -14.75
N GLY A 407 -10.82 2.17 -13.90
CA GLY A 407 -9.80 1.13 -14.05
C GLY A 407 -8.96 0.98 -12.79
N GLY A 408 -8.17 -0.08 -12.72
CA GLY A 408 -7.35 -0.40 -11.55
C GLY A 408 -5.89 -0.66 -11.87
N PRO A 409 -5.15 -1.28 -10.95
CA PRO A 409 -3.73 -1.58 -11.11
C PRO A 409 -3.49 -2.80 -12.02
N ASN A 410 -2.29 -2.84 -12.60
CA ASN A 410 -1.81 -3.90 -13.50
C ASN A 410 -0.68 -4.67 -12.82
N LEU A 411 -1.03 -5.74 -12.11
CA LEU A 411 -0.10 -6.51 -11.27
C LEU A 411 0.72 -7.46 -12.16
N PRO A 412 2.06 -7.46 -12.09
CA PRO A 412 2.82 -8.52 -12.73
C PRO A 412 2.56 -9.84 -11.99
N PRO A 413 2.33 -10.95 -12.70
CA PRO A 413 2.33 -12.25 -12.06
C PRO A 413 3.71 -12.59 -11.50
N VAL A 414 3.78 -13.65 -10.70
CA VAL A 414 5.06 -14.22 -10.26
C VAL A 414 5.87 -14.57 -11.52
N PRO A 415 7.09 -14.03 -11.67
CA PRO A 415 7.89 -14.24 -12.88
C PRO A 415 8.38 -15.69 -12.97
N ASP A 416 8.33 -16.28 -14.17
CA ASP A 416 8.84 -17.62 -14.44
C ASP A 416 10.37 -17.63 -14.62
N GLY A 417 10.98 -16.45 -14.76
CA GLY A 417 12.42 -16.32 -14.98
C GLY A 417 12.98 -14.92 -14.76
N CYS A 418 14.31 -14.83 -14.77
CA CYS A 418 15.06 -13.59 -14.49
C CYS A 418 14.68 -12.43 -15.43
N GLN A 419 14.47 -12.66 -16.72
CA GLN A 419 14.14 -11.58 -17.66
C GLN A 419 12.74 -11.00 -17.40
N GLU A 420 11.77 -11.86 -17.07
CA GLU A 420 10.43 -11.42 -16.68
C GLU A 420 10.47 -10.61 -15.39
N ALA A 421 11.22 -11.06 -14.39
CA ALA A 421 11.42 -10.30 -13.14
C ALA A 421 12.02 -8.91 -13.41
N VAL A 422 13.00 -8.82 -14.31
CA VAL A 422 13.61 -7.53 -14.71
C VAL A 422 12.61 -6.64 -15.43
N VAL A 423 11.82 -7.16 -16.38
CA VAL A 423 10.80 -6.37 -17.11
C VAL A 423 9.63 -5.97 -16.19
N ALA A 424 9.29 -6.79 -15.19
CA ALA A 424 8.30 -6.48 -14.16
C ALA A 424 8.73 -5.32 -13.23
N ALA A 425 10.04 -5.17 -13.00
CA ALA A 425 10.61 -4.07 -12.22
C ALA A 425 11.01 -2.85 -13.07
N ALA A 426 11.19 -3.03 -14.39
CA ALA A 426 11.62 -1.96 -15.28
C ALA A 426 10.57 -0.83 -15.42
N PRO A 427 11.01 0.45 -15.53
CA PRO A 427 10.10 1.56 -15.76
C PRO A 427 9.49 1.53 -17.17
N GLY A 428 8.35 2.19 -17.37
CA GLY A 428 7.73 2.32 -18.70
C GLY A 428 6.76 1.20 -19.07
N ALA A 429 6.33 0.40 -18.09
CA ALA A 429 5.16 -0.46 -18.24
C ALA A 429 3.86 0.37 -18.38
N PRO A 430 2.80 -0.20 -18.97
CA PRO A 430 1.47 0.42 -18.93
C PRO A 430 0.99 0.58 -17.50
N SER A 431 0.93 1.84 -17.05
CA SER A 431 0.57 2.22 -15.70
C SER A 431 -0.45 3.34 -15.74
N HIS A 432 -1.40 3.30 -14.81
CA HIS A 432 -2.29 4.42 -14.57
C HIS A 432 -1.51 5.59 -13.95
N VAL A 433 -2.05 6.79 -14.12
CA VAL A 433 -1.50 8.04 -13.59
C VAL A 433 -2.58 8.63 -12.68
N LEU A 434 -2.26 8.90 -11.42
CA LEU A 434 -3.22 9.35 -10.41
C LEU A 434 -3.09 10.85 -10.17
N LEU A 435 -4.20 11.57 -10.26
CA LEU A 435 -4.29 12.98 -9.84
C LEU A 435 -4.41 13.08 -8.32
N ASP A 436 -5.17 12.16 -7.72
CA ASP A 436 -5.35 11.99 -6.28
C ASP A 436 -5.61 10.51 -5.97
N ASP A 437 -6.02 10.20 -4.73
CA ASP A 437 -6.17 8.82 -4.30
C ASP A 437 -7.33 8.04 -4.97
N THR A 438 -8.23 8.73 -5.65
CA THR A 438 -9.45 8.17 -6.27
C THR A 438 -9.63 8.55 -7.75
N ASN A 439 -8.92 9.57 -8.24
CA ASN A 439 -9.04 10.07 -9.61
C ASN A 439 -7.76 9.86 -10.40
N ALA A 440 -7.94 9.40 -11.64
CA ALA A 440 -6.85 9.16 -12.58
C ALA A 440 -6.78 10.28 -13.63
N GLU A 441 -5.57 10.59 -14.07
CA GLU A 441 -5.32 11.31 -15.33
C GLU A 441 -5.31 10.34 -16.53
N HIS A 442 -4.85 9.11 -16.31
CA HIS A 442 -4.74 8.09 -17.34
C HIS A 442 -5.01 6.69 -16.80
N LEU A 443 -5.82 5.92 -17.54
CA LEU A 443 -6.14 4.52 -17.30
C LEU A 443 -5.69 3.70 -18.52
N PRO A 444 -4.77 2.72 -18.37
CA PRO A 444 -4.26 1.95 -19.50
C PRO A 444 -5.32 1.08 -20.17
N GLY A 445 -5.24 0.95 -21.50
CA GLY A 445 -6.21 0.18 -22.29
C GLY A 445 -6.32 -1.32 -21.91
N CYS A 446 -5.32 -1.87 -21.21
CA CYS A 446 -5.34 -3.24 -20.70
C CYS A 446 -6.21 -3.43 -19.44
N ASN A 447 -6.65 -2.34 -18.81
CA ASN A 447 -7.57 -2.30 -17.67
C ASN A 447 -8.37 -0.98 -17.69
N LEU A 448 -9.23 -0.83 -18.70
CA LEU A 448 -10.00 0.38 -18.96
C LEU A 448 -11.46 0.04 -19.18
N ALA A 449 -12.33 0.48 -18.27
CA ALA A 449 -13.77 0.41 -18.45
C ALA A 449 -14.36 1.79 -18.72
N LEU A 450 -15.34 1.85 -19.61
CA LEU A 450 -15.92 3.08 -20.12
C LEU A 450 -17.44 2.98 -20.11
N ARG A 451 -18.11 4.06 -19.70
CA ARG A 451 -19.54 4.21 -19.94
C ARG A 451 -19.75 4.32 -21.45
N ARG A 452 -20.61 3.48 -22.03
CA ARG A 452 -20.89 3.49 -23.47
C ARG A 452 -21.22 4.89 -24.00
N ALA A 453 -22.15 5.57 -23.32
CA ALA A 453 -22.58 6.91 -23.70
C ALA A 453 -21.43 7.92 -23.74
N SER A 454 -20.47 7.83 -22.80
CA SER A 454 -19.28 8.68 -22.78
C SER A 454 -18.35 8.38 -23.96
N LEU A 455 -18.13 7.09 -24.27
CA LEU A 455 -17.32 6.68 -25.41
C LEU A 455 -17.92 7.17 -26.76
N GLU A 456 -19.24 7.03 -26.92
CA GLU A 456 -19.97 7.48 -28.10
C GLU A 456 -19.90 9.01 -28.26
N GLN A 457 -20.14 9.77 -27.18
CA GLN A 457 -20.04 11.23 -27.18
C GLN A 457 -18.62 11.74 -27.45
N ALA A 458 -17.61 10.97 -27.07
CA ALA A 458 -16.22 11.29 -27.37
C ALA A 458 -15.82 10.94 -28.82
N GLY A 459 -16.68 10.25 -29.58
CA GLY A 459 -16.41 9.81 -30.94
C GLY A 459 -15.52 8.54 -31.03
N GLY A 460 -15.45 7.75 -29.97
CA GLY A 460 -14.64 6.52 -29.94
C GLY A 460 -13.14 6.75 -29.79
N PHE A 461 -12.37 5.70 -30.09
CA PHE A 461 -10.91 5.73 -30.21
C PHE A 461 -10.51 6.26 -31.60
N ARG A 462 -9.48 7.12 -31.68
CA ARG A 462 -8.99 7.61 -32.98
C ARG A 462 -8.19 6.52 -33.70
N GLU A 463 -8.62 6.13 -34.90
CA GLU A 463 -8.06 4.98 -35.64
C GLU A 463 -6.61 5.17 -36.11
N GLN A 464 -6.09 6.40 -36.11
CA GLN A 464 -4.67 6.69 -36.35
C GLN A 464 -3.73 5.99 -35.34
N PHE A 465 -4.21 5.71 -34.13
CA PHE A 465 -3.47 4.97 -33.11
C PHE A 465 -3.60 3.46 -33.34
N THR A 466 -2.72 2.92 -34.18
CA THR A 466 -2.80 1.50 -34.60
C THR A 466 -2.13 0.53 -33.64
N THR A 467 -1.31 1.00 -32.68
CA THR A 467 -0.50 0.13 -31.81
C THR A 467 -0.57 0.51 -30.33
N ALA A 468 -0.61 1.80 -29.99
CA ALA A 468 -0.61 2.31 -28.62
C ALA A 468 -0.99 3.80 -28.59
N GLY A 469 -1.24 4.34 -27.40
CA GLY A 469 -1.49 5.77 -27.15
C GLY A 469 -2.94 6.19 -27.35
N ASP A 470 -3.80 5.29 -27.80
CA ASP A 470 -5.23 5.53 -27.97
C ASP A 470 -5.97 5.64 -26.63
N ASP A 471 -5.50 4.93 -25.60
CA ASP A 471 -5.95 5.06 -24.22
C ASP A 471 -5.60 6.44 -23.62
N VAL A 472 -4.37 6.91 -23.82
CA VAL A 472 -3.91 8.24 -23.41
C VAL A 472 -4.74 9.33 -24.09
N ASP A 473 -4.89 9.28 -25.41
CA ASP A 473 -5.69 10.24 -26.18
C ASP A 473 -7.14 10.29 -25.69
N LEU A 474 -7.76 9.13 -25.44
CA LEU A 474 -9.14 9.07 -24.97
C LEU A 474 -9.28 9.65 -23.56
N CYS A 475 -8.37 9.30 -22.64
CA CYS A 475 -8.38 9.80 -21.26
C CYS A 475 -8.26 11.33 -21.25
N TRP A 476 -7.32 11.92 -21.98
CA TRP A 476 -7.20 13.38 -22.06
C TRP A 476 -8.44 14.03 -22.65
N ARG A 477 -9.01 13.47 -23.73
CA ARG A 477 -10.27 14.00 -24.29
C ARG A 477 -11.46 13.92 -23.33
N PHE A 478 -11.46 12.99 -22.38
CA PHE A 478 -12.45 12.91 -21.31
C PHE A 478 -12.20 14.00 -20.26
N LEU A 479 -10.95 14.18 -19.84
CA LEU A 479 -10.57 15.23 -18.88
C LEU A 479 -10.83 16.64 -19.42
N ASP A 480 -10.54 16.89 -20.70
CA ASP A 480 -10.80 18.19 -21.35
C ASP A 480 -12.30 18.52 -21.42
N ARG A 481 -13.18 17.51 -21.29
CA ARG A 481 -14.64 17.67 -21.15
C ARG A 481 -15.10 17.81 -19.70
N GLY A 482 -14.18 17.78 -18.74
CA GLY A 482 -14.46 17.78 -17.31
C GLY A 482 -15.05 16.45 -16.81
N TRP A 483 -14.87 15.36 -17.55
CA TRP A 483 -15.37 14.04 -17.13
C TRP A 483 -14.38 13.34 -16.21
N ARG A 484 -14.91 12.61 -15.24
CA ARG A 484 -14.09 11.95 -14.21
C ARG A 484 -13.63 10.56 -14.65
N LEU A 485 -12.34 10.30 -14.45
CA LEU A 485 -11.73 8.97 -14.55
C LEU A 485 -11.48 8.46 -13.12
N THR A 486 -12.19 7.42 -12.71
CA THR A 486 -12.13 6.90 -11.34
C THR A 486 -11.13 5.75 -11.25
N PHE A 487 -10.24 5.82 -10.27
CA PHE A 487 -9.35 4.72 -9.91
C PHE A 487 -10.06 3.76 -8.95
N ALA A 488 -10.14 2.49 -9.34
CA ALA A 488 -10.71 1.41 -8.55
C ALA A 488 -9.57 0.46 -8.12
N PRO A 489 -8.99 0.61 -6.91
CA PRO A 489 -7.78 -0.11 -6.53
C PRO A 489 -7.94 -1.64 -6.55
N CYS A 490 -9.16 -2.13 -6.33
CA CYS A 490 -9.48 -3.55 -6.30
C CYS A 490 -9.88 -4.13 -7.68
N ALA A 491 -10.11 -3.29 -8.69
CA ALA A 491 -10.39 -3.72 -10.07
C ALA A 491 -9.08 -4.03 -10.81
N PHE A 492 -8.30 -4.98 -10.31
CA PHE A 492 -6.98 -5.28 -10.86
C PHE A 492 -6.99 -6.38 -11.92
N VAL A 493 -5.95 -6.36 -12.76
CA VAL A 493 -5.65 -7.42 -13.73
C VAL A 493 -4.22 -7.91 -13.50
N TRP A 494 -3.97 -9.19 -13.72
CA TRP A 494 -2.60 -9.70 -13.82
C TRP A 494 -2.08 -9.46 -15.23
N HIS A 495 -1.04 -8.67 -15.40
CA HIS A 495 -0.49 -8.31 -16.70
C HIS A 495 0.82 -9.04 -17.00
N ARG A 496 0.77 -10.01 -17.92
CA ARG A 496 1.97 -10.71 -18.41
C ARG A 496 2.75 -9.81 -19.35
N ARG A 497 3.81 -9.23 -18.81
CA ARG A 497 4.69 -8.33 -19.57
C ARG A 497 5.52 -9.10 -20.60
N ARG A 498 6.25 -8.34 -21.43
CA ARG A 498 7.12 -8.94 -22.44
C ARG A 498 8.17 -9.83 -21.77
N PRO A 499 8.37 -11.08 -22.26
CA PRO A 499 9.20 -12.06 -21.57
C PRO A 499 10.70 -11.77 -21.66
N THR A 500 11.11 -10.86 -22.56
CA THR A 500 12.53 -10.58 -22.81
C THR A 500 12.82 -9.10 -22.92
N LEU A 501 14.03 -8.70 -22.50
CA LEU A 501 14.49 -7.32 -22.53
C LEU A 501 14.48 -6.69 -23.95
N PRO A 502 14.90 -7.39 -25.03
CA PRO A 502 14.82 -6.83 -26.37
C PRO A 502 13.38 -6.55 -26.84
N ARG A 503 12.43 -7.45 -26.51
CA ARG A 503 11.00 -7.24 -26.82
C ARG A 503 10.44 -6.06 -26.04
N PHE A 504 10.86 -5.88 -24.79
CA PHE A 504 10.53 -4.71 -23.98
C PHE A 504 11.09 -3.41 -24.61
N LEU A 505 12.37 -3.34 -24.99
CA LEU A 505 12.94 -2.13 -25.60
C LEU A 505 12.28 -1.79 -26.95
N LEU A 506 11.92 -2.80 -27.75
CA LEU A 506 11.14 -2.60 -28.97
C LEU A 506 9.73 -2.05 -28.69
N GLN A 507 9.09 -2.50 -27.62
CA GLN A 507 7.82 -1.92 -27.16
C GLN A 507 7.99 -0.44 -26.80
N GLN A 508 9.09 -0.05 -26.15
CA GLN A 508 9.36 1.35 -25.80
C GLN A 508 9.57 2.23 -27.05
N LEU A 509 10.22 1.71 -28.09
CA LEU A 509 10.29 2.38 -29.41
C LEU A 509 8.89 2.59 -30.02
N ARG A 510 8.01 1.58 -29.93
CA ARG A 510 6.62 1.67 -30.41
C ARG A 510 5.79 2.67 -29.62
N TYR A 511 5.97 2.73 -28.30
CA TYR A 511 5.38 3.78 -27.47
C TYR A 511 5.89 5.16 -27.86
N GLY A 512 7.18 5.30 -28.14
CA GLY A 512 7.73 6.54 -28.69
C GLY A 512 7.02 6.97 -29.98
N ARG A 513 6.80 6.05 -30.92
CA ARG A 513 6.03 6.34 -32.15
C ARG A 513 4.61 6.82 -31.85
N ALA A 514 3.92 6.19 -30.89
CA ALA A 514 2.59 6.62 -30.45
C ALA A 514 2.62 8.02 -29.80
N GLU A 515 3.67 8.32 -29.02
CA GLU A 515 3.86 9.65 -28.45
C GLU A 515 4.03 10.76 -29.48
N ALA A 516 4.55 10.46 -30.68
CA ALA A 516 4.61 11.45 -31.75
C ALA A 516 3.22 11.83 -32.26
N LEU A 517 2.31 10.84 -32.39
CA LEU A 517 0.91 11.07 -32.74
C LEU A 517 0.16 11.81 -31.62
N LEU A 518 0.46 11.48 -30.35
CA LEU A 518 -0.08 12.20 -29.20
C LEU A 518 0.42 13.65 -29.15
N TYR A 519 1.69 13.89 -29.48
CA TYR A 519 2.24 15.24 -29.53
C TYR A 519 1.58 16.10 -30.60
N GLU A 520 1.28 15.52 -31.77
CA GLU A 520 0.51 16.21 -32.80
C GLU A 520 -0.91 16.54 -32.34
N ALA A 521 -1.55 15.63 -31.59
CA ALA A 521 -2.93 15.77 -31.13
C ALA A 521 -3.09 16.67 -29.88
N HIS A 522 -2.10 16.69 -28.98
CA HIS A 522 -2.13 17.32 -27.65
C HIS A 522 -0.77 17.95 -27.29
N PRO A 523 -0.27 18.93 -28.07
CA PRO A 523 1.08 19.47 -27.91
C PRO A 523 1.33 20.11 -26.53
N GLU A 524 0.31 20.66 -25.89
CA GLU A 524 0.36 21.27 -24.56
C GLU A 524 0.64 20.28 -23.42
N ARG A 525 0.35 18.98 -23.63
CA ARG A 525 0.64 17.89 -22.67
C ARG A 525 2.07 17.37 -22.79
N PHE A 526 2.96 18.06 -23.52
CA PHE A 526 4.34 17.64 -23.73
C PHE A 526 5.34 18.67 -23.22
N SER A 527 6.34 18.17 -22.51
CA SER A 527 7.58 18.87 -22.21
C SER A 527 8.68 18.37 -23.15
N PRO A 528 9.86 19.02 -23.24
CA PRO A 528 10.92 18.50 -24.11
C PRO A 528 11.47 17.11 -23.67
N GLY A 529 11.09 16.60 -22.49
CA GLY A 529 11.37 15.22 -22.06
C GLY A 529 10.39 14.16 -22.58
N GLY A 530 9.20 14.54 -23.04
CA GLY A 530 8.09 13.65 -23.38
C GLY A 530 6.79 14.14 -22.77
N ILE A 531 5.84 13.22 -22.54
CA ILE A 531 4.56 13.55 -21.90
C ILE A 531 4.80 14.21 -20.53
N HIS A 532 4.14 15.33 -20.31
CA HIS A 532 3.99 15.97 -19.02
C HIS A 532 2.68 15.51 -18.41
N TRP A 533 2.78 14.69 -17.37
CA TRP A 533 1.65 14.29 -16.54
C TRP A 533 1.46 15.31 -15.41
N GLU A 534 0.20 15.66 -15.14
CA GLU A 534 -0.17 16.43 -13.95
C GLU A 534 -0.17 15.52 -12.71
N GLY A 535 -0.59 14.26 -12.88
CA GLY A 535 -0.63 13.25 -11.84
C GLY A 535 0.68 12.47 -11.67
N CYS A 536 0.65 11.52 -10.73
CA CYS A 536 1.77 10.64 -10.42
C CYS A 536 1.61 9.28 -11.11
N VAL A 537 2.66 8.82 -11.81
CA VAL A 537 2.67 7.50 -12.45
C VAL A 537 2.75 6.41 -11.39
N TYR A 538 1.80 5.48 -11.41
CA TYR A 538 1.79 4.33 -10.52
C TYR A 538 2.82 3.27 -10.92
N THR A 539 3.61 2.83 -9.96
CA THR A 539 4.75 1.93 -10.17
C THR A 539 4.65 0.62 -9.41
N GLY A 540 3.56 0.39 -8.67
CA GLY A 540 3.24 -0.88 -7.98
C GLY A 540 4.00 -1.16 -6.69
N ALA A 541 4.97 -0.33 -6.32
CA ALA A 541 5.67 -0.47 -5.05
C ALA A 541 4.94 0.27 -3.93
N PRO A 542 5.13 -0.15 -2.67
CA PRO A 542 4.63 0.62 -1.54
C PRO A 542 5.35 1.96 -1.41
N VAL A 543 4.72 2.94 -0.76
CA VAL A 543 5.31 4.24 -0.45
C VAL A 543 6.39 4.07 0.63
N ALA A 544 7.63 4.23 0.22
CA ALA A 544 8.81 3.92 1.02
C ALA A 544 9.85 5.02 0.84
N VAL A 545 10.34 5.55 1.95
CA VAL A 545 11.32 6.63 2.01
C VAL A 545 12.68 6.25 1.41
N ASP A 546 13.26 7.15 0.62
CA ASP A 546 14.61 7.06 0.04
C ASP A 546 15.43 8.32 0.37
N ALA A 547 16.74 8.28 0.07
CA ALA A 547 17.68 9.37 0.36
C ALA A 547 17.35 10.72 -0.31
N ARG A 548 16.41 10.75 -1.26
CA ARG A 548 15.97 11.97 -1.97
C ARG A 548 14.54 12.38 -1.63
N SER A 549 13.88 11.62 -0.75
CA SER A 549 12.51 11.90 -0.34
C SER A 549 12.47 13.18 0.48
N VAL A 550 11.46 14.01 0.22
CA VAL A 550 11.11 15.15 1.08
C VAL A 550 9.89 14.73 1.88
N ILE A 551 10.01 14.71 3.20
CA ILE A 551 8.95 14.28 4.11
C ILE A 551 8.33 15.53 4.73
N TYR A 552 7.00 15.60 4.73
CA TYR A 552 6.27 16.56 5.53
C TYR A 552 6.19 16.05 6.97
N HIS A 553 6.81 16.78 7.88
CA HIS A 553 6.85 16.49 9.31
C HIS A 553 5.86 17.37 10.10
N GLY A 554 5.43 18.50 9.54
CA GLY A 554 4.78 19.57 10.31
C GLY A 554 5.79 20.46 11.05
N PRO A 555 5.36 21.57 11.67
CA PRO A 555 6.27 22.59 12.20
C PRO A 555 7.30 22.08 13.22
N LEU A 556 6.92 21.12 14.07
CA LEU A 556 7.79 20.51 15.10
C LEU A 556 8.02 19.01 14.87
N GLY A 557 7.55 18.47 13.75
CA GLY A 557 7.55 17.03 13.46
C GLY A 557 6.50 16.20 14.16
N ASP A 558 5.46 16.85 14.65
CA ASP A 558 4.34 16.30 15.37
C ASP A 558 3.08 16.21 14.49
N ALA A 559 3.19 16.41 13.17
CA ALA A 559 2.03 16.25 12.30
C ALA A 559 1.49 14.81 12.41
N PRO A 560 0.16 14.65 12.58
CA PRO A 560 -0.47 13.34 12.74
C PRO A 560 -0.39 12.48 11.48
N TYR A 561 -0.31 13.13 10.30
CA TYR A 561 -0.18 12.50 9.00
C TYR A 561 1.05 13.07 8.29
N GLN A 562 2.12 12.27 8.22
CA GLN A 562 3.39 12.70 7.64
C GLN A 562 3.63 11.96 6.33
N GLY A 563 3.48 12.66 5.21
CA GLY A 563 3.63 12.08 3.87
C GLY A 563 4.91 12.47 3.15
N ILE A 564 5.27 11.70 2.12
CA ILE A 564 6.31 12.12 1.16
C ILE A 564 5.68 13.08 0.15
N ALA A 565 6.36 14.18 -0.16
CA ALA A 565 5.95 15.08 -1.23
C ALA A 565 5.75 14.30 -2.55
N PRO A 566 4.71 14.60 -3.34
CA PRO A 566 4.35 13.87 -4.55
C PRO A 566 5.33 14.19 -5.70
N ALA A 567 6.57 13.73 -5.59
CA ALA A 567 7.58 13.88 -6.64
C ALA A 567 7.76 12.58 -7.44
N SER A 568 7.51 11.42 -6.84
CA SER A 568 7.49 10.11 -7.51
C SER A 568 7.10 8.98 -6.56
N LEU A 569 6.21 8.08 -6.99
CA LEU A 569 6.01 6.79 -6.32
C LEU A 569 7.28 5.91 -6.45
N PRO A 570 7.63 5.10 -5.42
CA PRO A 570 8.78 4.22 -5.48
C PRO A 570 8.63 3.15 -6.57
N ARG A 571 9.74 2.71 -7.15
CA ARG A 571 9.69 1.71 -8.23
C ARG A 571 9.54 0.29 -7.68
N ARG A 572 8.84 -0.58 -8.42
CA ARG A 572 8.75 -2.00 -8.08
C ARG A 572 10.16 -2.58 -7.96
N SER A 573 10.37 -3.35 -6.89
CA SER A 573 11.63 -4.06 -6.66
C SER A 573 11.68 -5.32 -7.53
N LEU A 574 12.87 -5.91 -7.68
CA LEU A 574 12.98 -7.24 -8.28
C LEU A 574 12.24 -8.25 -7.40
N HIS A 575 11.66 -9.27 -8.03
CA HIS A 575 11.09 -10.38 -7.28
C HIS A 575 12.19 -11.08 -6.45
N PRO A 576 11.95 -11.43 -5.18
CA PRO A 576 12.99 -11.96 -4.27
C PRO A 576 13.76 -13.16 -4.84
N ASP A 577 13.06 -14.09 -5.49
CA ASP A 577 13.69 -15.27 -6.11
C ASP A 577 14.68 -14.96 -7.25
N PHE A 578 14.64 -13.75 -7.78
CA PHE A 578 15.48 -13.29 -8.89
C PHE A 578 16.39 -12.12 -8.51
N GLU A 579 16.54 -11.85 -7.21
CA GLU A 579 17.34 -10.74 -6.71
C GLU A 579 18.84 -11.07 -6.69
N GLY A 580 19.49 -10.94 -7.85
CA GLY A 580 20.92 -11.16 -8.02
C GLY A 580 21.65 -10.00 -8.70
N THR A 581 22.99 -10.00 -8.63
CA THR A 581 23.84 -8.96 -9.25
C THR A 581 23.59 -8.83 -10.76
N ALA A 582 23.39 -9.94 -11.46
CA ALA A 582 23.07 -9.95 -12.89
C ALA A 582 21.71 -9.29 -13.17
N SER A 583 20.66 -9.65 -12.42
CA SER A 583 19.33 -9.05 -12.54
C SER A 583 19.34 -7.55 -12.27
N ARG A 584 20.09 -7.10 -11.24
CA ARG A 584 20.24 -5.66 -10.93
C ARG A 584 20.96 -4.90 -12.05
N LEU A 585 22.01 -5.50 -12.64
CA LEU A 585 22.70 -4.92 -13.80
C LEU A 585 21.74 -4.79 -15.00
N LEU A 586 21.00 -5.85 -15.32
CA LEU A 586 20.02 -5.86 -16.40
C LEU A 586 18.89 -4.84 -16.18
N LEU A 587 18.39 -4.71 -14.95
CA LEU A 587 17.41 -3.70 -14.58
C LEU A 587 17.98 -2.29 -14.74
N GLY A 588 19.23 -2.06 -14.33
CA GLY A 588 19.94 -0.80 -14.57
C GLY A 588 20.04 -0.47 -16.07
N MET A 589 20.43 -1.44 -16.90
CA MET A 589 20.46 -1.29 -18.36
C MET A 589 19.07 -0.99 -18.93
N ALA A 590 18.04 -1.72 -18.51
CA ALA A 590 16.65 -1.49 -18.94
C ALA A 590 16.19 -0.07 -18.60
N ALA A 591 16.44 0.39 -17.37
CA ALA A 591 16.07 1.71 -16.90
C ALA A 591 16.81 2.85 -17.62
N SER A 592 18.04 2.62 -18.09
CA SER A 592 18.81 3.60 -18.87
C SER A 592 18.43 3.61 -20.35
N LEU A 593 18.21 2.45 -20.96
CA LEU A 593 17.92 2.32 -22.40
C LEU A 593 16.46 2.64 -22.73
N GLN A 594 15.51 2.30 -21.86
CA GLN A 594 14.09 2.56 -22.06
C GLN A 594 13.77 4.01 -22.49
N PRO A 595 14.19 5.06 -21.76
CA PRO A 595 13.85 6.43 -22.12
C PRO A 595 14.49 6.85 -23.45
N MET A 596 15.70 6.34 -23.76
CA MET A 596 16.38 6.60 -25.03
C MET A 596 15.61 5.97 -26.20
N CYS A 597 15.24 4.70 -26.08
CA CYS A 597 14.42 3.99 -27.06
C CYS A 597 13.11 4.74 -27.33
N ARG A 598 12.43 5.16 -26.25
CA ARG A 598 11.17 5.90 -26.34
C ARG A 598 11.34 7.26 -27.02
N ALA A 599 12.34 8.05 -26.62
CA ALA A 599 12.60 9.36 -27.22
C ALA A 599 13.03 9.27 -28.69
N LEU A 600 13.84 8.27 -29.06
CA LEU A 600 14.21 8.01 -30.46
C LEU A 600 13.00 7.62 -31.32
N GLY A 601 12.13 6.76 -30.79
CA GLY A 601 10.86 6.40 -31.44
C GLY A 601 10.00 7.64 -31.70
N ARG A 602 9.87 8.51 -30.70
CA ARG A 602 9.11 9.76 -30.81
C ARG A 602 9.69 10.72 -31.83
N TRP A 603 10.99 11.00 -31.75
CA TRP A 603 11.66 11.94 -32.64
C TRP A 603 11.64 11.50 -34.11
N LYS A 604 11.90 10.22 -34.38
CA LYS A 604 11.86 9.67 -35.74
C LYS A 604 10.50 9.84 -36.43
N HIS A 605 9.43 9.95 -35.65
CA HIS A 605 8.07 10.02 -36.14
C HIS A 605 7.42 11.41 -36.00
N GLY A 606 8.23 12.47 -35.84
CA GLY A 606 7.75 13.86 -35.88
C GLY A 606 7.55 14.53 -34.52
N GLY A 607 7.80 13.83 -33.42
CA GLY A 607 7.75 14.40 -32.08
C GLY A 607 9.02 15.22 -31.71
N PRO A 608 9.04 15.83 -30.51
CA PRO A 608 10.14 16.70 -30.08
C PRO A 608 11.47 15.94 -29.99
N ALA A 609 12.57 16.66 -30.25
CA ALA A 609 13.92 16.12 -30.23
C ALA A 609 14.27 15.52 -28.86
N PRO A 610 15.07 14.42 -28.81
CA PRO A 610 15.47 13.82 -27.55
C PRO A 610 16.37 14.77 -26.77
N MET A 611 16.02 15.06 -25.52
CA MET A 611 16.97 15.63 -24.55
C MET A 611 17.60 14.52 -23.71
N PHE A 612 18.88 14.23 -23.96
CA PHE A 612 19.66 13.27 -23.16
C PHE A 612 20.32 13.90 -21.92
N ARG A 613 20.22 15.22 -21.74
CA ARG A 613 20.69 15.90 -20.52
C ARG A 613 19.60 15.85 -19.45
N ARG A 614 19.91 15.15 -18.36
CA ARG A 614 19.30 15.44 -17.06
C ARG A 614 19.70 16.87 -16.69
N THR A 615 18.75 17.80 -16.69
CA THR A 615 18.81 18.88 -15.70
C THR A 615 18.68 18.19 -14.35
N GLY A 616 19.82 17.91 -13.71
CA GLY A 616 19.78 17.55 -12.30
C GLY A 616 19.11 18.69 -11.56
N PRO A 617 18.34 18.42 -10.49
CA PRO A 617 18.02 19.50 -9.57
C PRO A 617 19.34 20.19 -9.23
N GLU A 618 19.40 21.51 -9.33
CA GLU A 618 20.44 22.26 -8.63
C GLU A 618 20.24 21.93 -7.15
N THR A 619 20.85 20.86 -6.68
CA THR A 619 21.21 20.75 -5.27
C THR A 619 22.16 21.91 -5.05
N LYS A 620 21.61 23.05 -4.64
CA LYS A 620 22.31 23.93 -3.72
C LYS A 620 22.69 23.02 -2.56
N VAL A 621 23.90 22.46 -2.66
CA VAL A 621 24.61 21.96 -1.49
C VAL A 621 24.71 23.20 -0.63
N TYR A 622 23.81 23.35 0.33
CA TYR A 622 24.10 24.21 1.47
C TYR A 622 25.37 23.61 2.06
N ARG A 623 26.51 24.22 1.72
CA ARG A 623 27.71 24.16 2.54
C ARG A 623 27.38 24.93 3.82
N ASP A 624 26.52 24.36 4.65
CA ASP A 624 26.79 24.43 6.06
C ASP A 624 27.69 23.23 6.35
N ASP A 625 28.83 23.45 6.99
CA ASP A 625 29.30 22.62 8.10
C ASP A 625 30.80 22.85 8.36
N LEU A 626 31.07 23.99 8.98
CA LEU A 626 32.03 24.02 10.08
C LEU A 626 31.33 23.76 11.43
N ARG A 627 30.05 23.38 11.45
CA ARG A 627 29.25 23.21 12.67
C ARG A 627 29.46 21.83 13.27
N GLN A 628 29.53 21.77 14.60
CA GLN A 628 29.65 20.55 15.40
C GLN A 628 28.26 20.10 15.86
N THR A 629 28.15 18.84 16.31
CA THR A 629 26.93 18.32 16.94
C THR A 629 27.26 17.73 18.29
N MET A 630 26.36 17.93 19.25
CA MET A 630 26.36 17.23 20.54
C MET A 630 25.03 16.54 20.75
N GLN A 631 25.02 15.52 21.60
CA GLN A 631 23.81 14.86 22.06
C GLN A 631 23.74 14.98 23.58
N LEU A 632 22.56 15.31 24.07
CA LEU A 632 22.18 15.33 25.47
C LEU A 632 21.04 14.35 25.66
N GLU A 633 20.97 13.76 26.84
CA GLU A 633 19.95 12.80 27.22
C GLU A 633 19.38 13.24 28.57
N PHE A 634 18.07 13.19 28.72
CA PHE A 634 17.37 13.61 29.93
C PHE A 634 16.40 12.52 30.39
N GLU A 635 16.30 12.30 31.68
CA GLU A 635 15.31 11.41 32.28
C GLU A 635 13.95 12.14 32.41
N ALA A 636 12.87 11.40 32.11
CA ALA A 636 11.50 11.90 32.20
C ALA A 636 10.55 10.82 32.70
N GLU A 637 9.55 11.23 33.48
CA GLU A 637 8.47 10.36 33.96
C GLU A 637 7.32 10.24 32.95
N THR A 638 7.23 11.17 31.99
CA THR A 638 6.12 11.22 31.02
C THR A 638 6.64 11.52 29.61
N PRO A 639 5.96 11.01 28.56
CA PRO A 639 6.34 11.30 27.18
C PRO A 639 6.08 12.76 26.78
N GLU A 640 5.19 13.48 27.49
CA GLU A 640 4.90 14.90 27.27
C GLU A 640 6.10 15.80 27.61
N ALA A 641 7.09 15.30 28.36
CA ALA A 641 8.26 16.08 28.74
C ALA A 641 9.06 16.59 27.52
N ARG A 642 9.08 15.85 26.40
CA ARG A 642 9.63 16.34 25.13
C ARG A 642 8.91 17.61 24.67
N ARG A 643 7.58 17.64 24.79
CA ARG A 643 6.78 18.80 24.37
C ARG A 643 7.05 20.01 25.25
N TYR A 644 7.12 19.82 26.57
CA TYR A 644 7.45 20.88 27.52
C TYR A 644 8.83 21.49 27.23
N LEU A 645 9.85 20.67 26.95
CA LEU A 645 11.17 21.17 26.55
C LEU A 645 11.09 22.06 25.29
N LEU A 646 10.36 21.62 24.27
CA LEU A 646 10.20 22.40 23.04
C LEU A 646 9.46 23.73 23.30
N ASP A 647 8.40 23.72 24.11
CA ASP A 647 7.64 24.93 24.44
C ASP A 647 8.53 25.94 25.22
N VAL A 648 9.30 25.49 26.22
CA VAL A 648 10.28 26.32 26.96
C VAL A 648 11.34 26.91 26.02
N LEU A 649 11.85 26.13 25.06
CA LEU A 649 12.81 26.64 24.08
C LEU A 649 12.16 27.71 23.19
N GLN A 650 10.90 27.53 22.78
CA GLN A 650 10.18 28.54 21.98
C GLN A 650 9.97 29.84 22.76
N GLU A 651 9.63 29.77 24.05
CA GLU A 651 9.55 30.93 24.94
C GLU A 651 10.90 31.65 25.04
N ASN A 652 12.00 30.90 25.01
CA ASN A 652 13.38 31.39 24.98
C ASN A 652 13.89 31.80 23.58
N GLY A 653 12.99 32.07 22.63
CA GLY A 653 13.29 32.69 21.34
C GLY A 653 13.70 31.73 20.22
N TRP A 654 13.54 30.42 20.41
CA TRP A 654 13.65 29.45 19.33
C TRP A 654 12.40 29.43 18.45
N LYS A 655 12.55 29.08 17.17
CA LYS A 655 11.46 29.04 16.20
C LYS A 655 11.39 27.68 15.51
N PRO A 656 10.21 27.19 15.10
CA PRO A 656 10.07 26.00 14.27
C PRO A 656 10.98 26.07 13.03
N ALA A 657 11.77 25.01 12.79
CA ALA A 657 12.75 24.98 11.69
C ALA A 657 12.10 24.81 10.30
N GLY A 658 10.82 24.43 10.25
CA GLY A 658 10.03 24.31 9.02
C GLY A 658 9.42 22.93 8.84
N SER A 659 8.35 22.85 8.05
CA SER A 659 7.49 21.65 7.95
C SER A 659 8.09 20.47 7.19
N THR A 660 9.22 20.67 6.50
CA THR A 660 9.93 19.62 5.73
C THR A 660 11.39 19.50 6.15
N VAL A 661 11.77 20.18 7.22
CA VAL A 661 13.13 20.18 7.76
C VAL A 661 13.22 19.11 8.83
N ARG A 662 14.39 18.46 8.94
CA ARG A 662 14.62 17.40 9.93
C ARG A 662 14.60 17.92 11.38
N TRP A 663 15.00 19.16 11.60
CA TRP A 663 15.13 19.78 12.93
C TRP A 663 13.78 20.24 13.48
N ASP A 664 13.64 20.27 14.80
CA ASP A 664 12.42 20.75 15.48
C ASP A 664 12.41 22.27 15.50
N LEU A 665 13.47 22.84 16.07
CA LEU A 665 13.61 24.26 16.28
C LEU A 665 14.97 24.77 15.78
N GLU A 666 15.00 26.05 15.45
CA GLU A 666 16.21 26.80 15.13
C GLU A 666 16.24 28.14 15.86
N ARG A 667 17.45 28.54 16.27
CA ARG A 667 17.79 29.86 16.78
C ARG A 667 19.17 30.19 16.26
N SER A 668 19.23 30.83 15.09
CA SER A 668 20.49 31.02 14.34
C SER A 668 21.65 31.45 15.26
N PRO A 669 22.78 30.74 15.26
CA PRO A 669 23.18 29.64 14.36
C PRO A 669 22.86 28.22 14.85
N PHE A 670 22.08 28.07 15.92
CA PHE A 670 21.76 26.78 16.55
C PHE A 670 20.55 26.10 15.92
N ARG A 671 20.55 24.76 15.94
CA ARG A 671 19.39 23.91 15.61
C ARG A 671 19.29 22.78 16.61
N ILE A 672 18.07 22.34 16.91
CA ILE A 672 17.82 21.22 17.83
C ILE A 672 16.81 20.25 17.24
N LEU A 673 17.08 18.96 17.44
CA LEU A 673 16.21 17.84 17.12
C LEU A 673 16.06 17.01 18.39
N THR A 674 14.84 16.69 18.76
CA THR A 674 14.52 15.92 19.95
C THR A 674 13.73 14.67 19.61
N ALA A 675 13.86 13.63 20.44
CA ALA A 675 13.06 12.41 20.36
C ALA A 675 12.83 11.80 21.74
N THR A 676 11.80 10.97 21.85
CA THR A 676 11.42 10.28 23.08
C THR A 676 11.74 8.79 22.96
N GLU A 677 12.56 8.26 23.86
CA GLU A 677 12.68 6.82 24.05
C GLU A 677 11.78 6.36 25.19
N ARG A 678 11.16 5.19 25.03
CA ARG A 678 10.53 4.48 26.13
C ARG A 678 11.49 3.42 26.64
N VAL A 679 12.00 3.60 27.86
CA VAL A 679 12.97 2.70 28.51
C VAL A 679 12.28 1.72 29.47
N GLY A 680 11.09 2.08 29.95
CA GLY A 680 10.27 1.21 30.77
C GLY A 680 8.79 1.57 30.69
N PRO A 681 7.95 0.94 31.52
CA PRO A 681 6.51 1.20 31.50
C PRO A 681 6.15 2.65 31.85
N ARG A 682 6.94 3.31 32.71
CA ARG A 682 6.76 4.68 33.22
C ARG A 682 8.04 5.53 33.19
N TYR A 683 9.03 5.12 32.39
CA TYR A 683 10.33 5.78 32.33
C TYR A 683 10.68 6.07 30.88
N TYR A 684 10.99 7.32 30.61
CA TYR A 684 11.28 7.86 29.29
C TYR A 684 12.61 8.59 29.30
N HIS A 685 13.32 8.53 28.17
CA HIS A 685 14.47 9.39 27.96
C HIS A 685 14.15 10.39 26.85
N ILE A 686 14.43 11.68 27.08
CA ILE A 686 14.36 12.71 26.06
C ILE A 686 15.76 12.89 25.48
N LEU A 687 15.90 12.55 24.20
CA LEU A 687 17.13 12.76 23.45
C LEU A 687 17.11 14.15 22.82
N ALA A 688 18.22 14.88 22.88
CA ALA A 688 18.39 16.18 22.24
C ALA A 688 19.70 16.25 21.45
N ARG A 689 19.63 16.42 20.14
CA ARG A 689 20.76 16.63 19.23
C ARG A 689 20.80 18.09 18.87
N ILE A 690 21.93 18.74 19.15
CA ILE A 690 22.10 20.17 18.94
C ILE A 690 23.23 20.40 17.94
N GLN A 691 22.95 21.19 16.90
CA GLN A 691 23.96 21.66 15.95
C GLN A 691 24.41 23.08 16.34
N TYR A 692 25.72 23.30 16.48
CA TYR A 692 26.28 24.56 16.97
C TYR A 692 27.63 24.91 16.28
N PRO A 693 28.04 26.19 16.20
CA PRO A 693 29.35 26.58 15.66
C PRO A 693 30.54 26.22 16.57
N PRO A 694 31.77 26.09 16.03
CA PRO A 694 32.96 25.89 16.85
C PRO A 694 33.12 27.01 17.89
N GLY A 695 33.43 26.64 19.13
CA GLY A 695 33.67 27.59 20.23
C GLY A 695 32.42 28.06 20.99
N GLN A 696 31.21 27.64 20.59
CA GLN A 696 29.95 27.97 21.28
C GLN A 696 29.33 26.76 22.00
N ARG A 697 30.15 25.75 22.33
CA ARG A 697 29.68 24.53 22.99
C ARG A 697 29.14 24.80 24.38
N ASP A 698 29.86 25.57 25.19
CA ASP A 698 29.51 25.76 26.60
C ASP A 698 28.30 26.70 26.73
N ASP A 699 28.23 27.76 25.90
CA ASP A 699 27.10 28.69 25.85
C ASP A 699 25.77 27.97 25.56
N ILE A 700 25.76 27.06 24.59
CA ILE A 700 24.54 26.32 24.24
C ILE A 700 24.23 25.22 25.26
N LEU A 701 25.25 24.65 25.90
CA LEU A 701 25.08 23.66 26.95
C LEU A 701 24.39 24.27 28.17
N GLU A 702 24.85 25.43 28.64
CA GLU A 702 24.24 26.15 29.76
C GLU A 702 22.79 26.55 29.45
N ALA A 703 22.53 27.05 28.24
CA ALA A 703 21.17 27.38 27.82
C ALA A 703 20.24 26.16 27.78
N MET A 704 20.79 24.98 27.43
CA MET A 704 20.02 23.74 27.41
C MET A 704 19.78 23.16 28.78
N ASP A 705 20.77 23.22 29.69
CA ASP A 705 20.60 22.75 31.07
C ASP A 705 19.55 23.62 31.80
N LEU A 706 19.52 24.93 31.55
CA LEU A 706 18.46 25.82 32.06
C LEU A 706 17.07 25.45 31.50
N ALA A 707 16.96 25.27 30.18
CA ALA A 707 15.70 24.91 29.55
C ALA A 707 15.18 23.53 30.00
N ALA A 708 16.09 22.57 30.22
CA ALA A 708 15.76 21.26 30.77
C ALA A 708 15.26 21.36 32.22
N ALA A 709 15.95 22.13 33.06
CA ALA A 709 15.51 22.35 34.45
C ALA A 709 14.11 23.00 34.52
N ASP A 710 13.85 24.00 33.68
CA ASP A 710 12.54 24.65 33.56
C ASP A 710 11.44 23.69 33.05
N ALA A 711 11.83 22.71 32.22
CA ALA A 711 10.94 21.64 31.75
C ALA A 711 10.81 20.46 32.74
N GLY A 712 11.47 20.52 33.90
CA GLY A 712 11.45 19.45 34.91
C GLY A 712 12.21 18.19 34.49
N LEU A 713 13.27 18.35 33.68
CA LEU A 713 14.08 17.27 33.15
C LEU A 713 15.44 17.20 33.85
N ASP A 714 15.81 16.01 34.29
CA ASP A 714 17.12 15.74 34.86
C ASP A 714 18.06 15.18 33.78
N ARG A 715 19.24 15.79 33.63
CA ARG A 715 20.21 15.37 32.62
C ARG A 715 20.91 14.07 33.03
N LEU A 716 21.02 13.15 32.09
CA LEU A 716 21.78 11.91 32.21
C LEU A 716 23.24 12.16 31.75
N ASP A 717 24.19 11.58 32.49
CA ASP A 717 25.64 11.81 32.34
C ASP A 717 26.25 11.20 31.07
#